data_AF-A0A316X6W7-F1
#
_entry.id   AF-A0A316X6W7-F1
#
_cell.length_a   1.000
_cell.length_b   1.000
_cell.length_c   1.000
_cell.angle_alpha   90.00
_cell.angle_beta   90.00
_cell.angle_gamma   90.00
#
_symmetry.space_group_name_H-M   'P 1'
#
loop_
_entity.id
_entity.type
_entity.pdbx_description
1 polymer ?
#
loop_
_entity_poly.entity_id
_entity_poly.type
_entity_poly.pdbx_seq_one_letter_code
_entity_poly.pdbx_strand_id
1 'polypeptide(L)'
;MINNYLLKGSVIAAFFLQSGLFGQTLIHYWNFNNNTSSASITTPSSTLANGSLMAIAGGTSVIDFANGTGQNFNIDNLNARNGDASGTHLRFNSPIGGALQFNLPTTGYNNVVVKFTTRKSTQGAGTQTWSYTTDGTTFVPYQTVTPQDANPQLITFDFSAVAGVSNNPNFKLKVEFSATGGGTGGNNRFDNFTVDANPTGGIDTTPPTTTYLPSNNTNNASTTVNPTISFNENVRLIDNSTINDSNAQNIVELRLGNSTGTQVPFTTTFSNNTITVIPTSGLLPGQVYYLALKPNTVEDFSDNAVATITSSTFITAGTSISLDKNFIKVNENSGNLAFKINVANPSTATVNLVVKPAPFSTADSNDFTLANQTININSSTTSYTVNIPIIDDTLEEQKAEYFVVSLENPTGATISGDNSATVYIVDNDKPAPVPSNQIQLNYIGSFDPSGNNNSSTEIVVHDKATQRLFTISSITDVFDIIDFSSPTTPSVIKTVNMAPYGGITSIAVKNGIIAAASPNVNPQQNGSVVFFDINGNFLKQVTVGALPDMITFTPDGTKVVTANEGEPNDAYTVDPEGTISIIDISGGIANLAQTHVTTLNFNNFDSQVATLTATGLRKVRTNNTLSQDLEPEYITINADSKKAWVTLQENNAIAEVDLTTKTITGIWGLGKKDMSLPGNGFDASDNNGEVLIANWPVKAYYIPDAVQNYKVGNTNYIVTANEGDEKDLPGYSERTTVGANNYILDPAIFPNANLLKASHNLGRFRVSSATGNTDGDTDFEEIAALGARSFSIFNADTRQQVYDSGDQFERYIAANHPLIFNADNESNTIKSRSRAKGPEPEGVALGTINGQTYAFITLERTGGVMVYNITDPSNPTFTDYKHSRSTSAYGGDNGPEGIIYIAPENTTTNKGYVIIANELSGTLSMYEVAVAPTLGTGEVTPEKATFNVFPNPVNKGNTLYFNRKQDYELYDMSGKLIGKEKNALTINTSTLSTGVYLVKTSEGHLKRIIVK
;
A
#
# COMPACT_ATOMS: atom_id res chain seq x y z
N MET A 1 1.48 4.96 11.35
CA MET A 1 1.51 3.61 11.97
C MET A 1 1.93 2.62 10.90
N ILE A 2 3.13 2.05 11.02
CA ILE A 2 3.75 1.21 9.97
C ILE A 2 3.81 -0.23 10.49
N ASN A 3 3.03 -1.12 9.87
CA ASN A 3 3.17 -2.56 10.02
C ASN A 3 4.30 -3.05 9.11
N ASN A 4 5.33 -3.68 9.69
CA ASN A 4 6.34 -4.44 8.95
C ASN A 4 6.28 -5.90 9.38
N TYR A 5 5.66 -6.73 8.54
CA TYR A 5 5.91 -8.16 8.48
C TYR A 5 6.90 -8.42 7.33
N LEU A 6 8.04 -9.04 7.62
CA LEU A 6 8.60 -10.22 6.91
C LEU A 6 10.13 -10.36 7.09
N LEU A 7 10.48 -11.64 7.31
CA LEU A 7 11.74 -12.34 7.04
C LEU A 7 13.03 -11.95 7.78
N LYS A 8 13.37 -12.79 8.77
CA LYS A 8 14.68 -13.49 8.77
C LYS A 8 14.48 -14.96 9.12
N GLY A 9 14.30 -15.77 8.07
CA GLY A 9 14.63 -17.19 8.11
C GLY A 9 16.14 -17.38 7.96
N SER A 10 16.61 -18.53 8.44
CA SER A 10 17.94 -19.11 8.25
C SER A 10 19.03 -18.70 9.25
N VAL A 11 19.08 -19.41 10.40
CA VAL A 11 20.35 -20.02 10.84
C VAL A 11 20.08 -21.47 11.21
N ILE A 12 20.94 -22.31 10.64
CA ILE A 12 20.97 -23.75 10.58
C ILE A 12 21.12 -24.39 11.96
N ALA A 13 20.42 -25.52 12.10
CA ALA A 13 20.69 -26.66 12.96
C ALA A 13 22.01 -26.64 13.75
N ALA A 14 21.91 -26.44 15.06
CA ALA A 14 22.83 -26.98 16.06
C ALA A 14 22.20 -26.82 17.44
N PHE A 15 21.40 -27.80 17.88
CA PHE A 15 21.22 -28.23 19.28
C PHE A 15 20.20 -29.38 19.35
N PHE A 16 20.54 -30.50 18.73
CA PHE A 16 20.02 -31.82 19.15
C PHE A 16 21.22 -32.65 19.61
N LEU A 17 21.69 -32.32 20.80
CA LEU A 17 22.52 -33.18 21.65
C LEU A 17 21.93 -33.08 23.06
N GLN A 18 20.76 -33.69 23.24
CA GLN A 18 20.36 -34.21 24.54
C GLN A 18 20.27 -35.72 24.38
N SER A 19 21.37 -36.39 24.70
CA SER A 19 21.36 -37.79 25.08
C SER A 19 20.29 -37.99 26.16
N GLY A 20 19.42 -38.98 25.96
CA GLY A 20 18.37 -39.33 26.90
C GLY A 20 18.90 -39.52 28.32
N LEU A 21 18.44 -38.66 29.22
CA LEU A 21 18.35 -38.95 30.64
C LEU A 21 16.87 -39.19 30.90
N PHE A 22 16.52 -40.45 31.20
CA PHE A 22 15.22 -40.79 31.77
C PHE A 22 14.91 -39.79 32.90
N GLY A 23 13.75 -39.14 32.83
CA GLY A 23 13.36 -38.12 33.81
C GLY A 23 13.35 -38.72 35.21
N GLN A 24 14.18 -38.18 36.11
CA GLN A 24 14.18 -38.57 37.52
C GLN A 24 12.76 -38.40 38.11
N THR A 25 12.34 -39.35 38.94
CA THR A 25 11.05 -39.34 39.64
C THR A 25 11.12 -38.36 40.82
N LEU A 26 10.09 -37.54 40.98
CA LEU A 26 9.95 -36.66 42.14
C LEU A 26 9.58 -37.48 43.38
N ILE A 27 10.52 -37.68 44.31
CA ILE A 27 10.33 -38.53 45.51
C ILE A 27 9.86 -37.74 46.72
N HIS A 28 10.25 -36.47 46.87
CA HIS A 28 9.76 -35.57 47.92
C HIS A 28 9.62 -34.16 47.37
N TYR A 29 8.58 -33.46 47.84
CA TYR A 29 8.31 -32.09 47.41
C TYR A 29 7.61 -31.28 48.49
N TRP A 30 8.12 -30.06 48.70
CA TRP A 30 7.47 -29.01 49.47
C TRP A 30 7.29 -27.76 48.58
N ASN A 31 6.04 -27.39 48.33
CA ASN A 31 5.67 -26.11 47.72
C ASN A 31 5.46 -24.99 48.75
N PHE A 32 5.49 -25.33 50.05
CA PHE A 32 5.28 -24.44 51.19
C PHE A 32 4.02 -23.56 51.18
N ASN A 33 3.04 -23.85 50.32
CA ASN A 33 1.85 -23.02 50.13
C ASN A 33 0.81 -23.15 51.26
N ASN A 34 0.85 -24.23 52.05
CA ASN A 34 -0.09 -24.45 53.16
C ASN A 34 0.43 -23.85 54.47
N ASN A 35 0.17 -22.56 54.67
CA ASN A 35 0.63 -21.78 55.82
C ASN A 35 -0.39 -21.66 56.97
N THR A 36 -1.26 -22.65 57.15
CA THR A 36 -2.29 -22.64 58.20
C THR A 36 -1.73 -22.85 59.62
N SER A 37 -0.59 -23.53 59.73
CA SER A 37 0.13 -23.75 60.99
C SER A 37 1.60 -24.07 60.73
N SER A 38 2.45 -24.01 61.77
CA SER A 38 3.84 -24.47 61.65
C SER A 38 3.94 -25.95 61.27
N ALA A 39 2.98 -26.80 61.64
CA ALA A 39 2.98 -28.21 61.27
C ALA A 39 2.56 -28.40 59.80
N SER A 40 1.59 -27.60 59.34
CA SER A 40 1.11 -27.64 57.96
C SER A 40 2.20 -27.23 56.97
N ILE A 41 2.92 -26.15 57.25
CA ILE A 41 3.95 -25.64 56.32
C ILE A 41 5.18 -26.55 56.24
N THR A 42 5.47 -27.35 57.26
CA THR A 42 6.59 -28.30 57.25
C THR A 42 6.21 -29.69 56.75
N THR A 43 4.93 -29.96 56.51
CA THR A 43 4.48 -31.23 55.93
C THR A 43 4.73 -31.22 54.42
N PRO A 44 5.32 -32.27 53.82
CA PRO A 44 5.54 -32.32 52.37
C PRO A 44 4.21 -32.25 51.61
N SER A 45 4.22 -31.49 50.52
CA SER A 45 3.12 -31.43 49.55
C SER A 45 2.97 -32.76 48.82
N SER A 46 4.08 -33.47 48.56
CA SER A 46 4.06 -34.86 48.13
C SER A 46 5.31 -35.60 48.62
N THR A 47 5.16 -36.88 48.93
CA THR A 47 6.30 -37.74 49.30
C THR A 47 5.99 -39.20 48.97
N LEU A 48 6.96 -39.89 48.37
CA LEU A 48 6.88 -41.33 48.06
C LEU A 48 7.63 -42.20 49.08
N ALA A 49 8.46 -41.60 49.93
CA ALA A 49 9.29 -42.33 50.91
C ALA A 49 9.27 -41.69 52.31
N ASN A 50 8.10 -41.18 52.75
CA ASN A 50 7.89 -40.63 54.10
C ASN A 50 8.86 -39.48 54.51
N GLY A 51 9.14 -38.55 53.60
CA GLY A 51 9.95 -37.37 53.88
C GLY A 51 9.31 -36.46 54.95
N SER A 52 10.14 -35.76 55.72
CA SER A 52 9.68 -34.81 56.74
C SER A 52 10.66 -33.66 56.95
N LEU A 53 10.16 -32.51 57.41
CA LEU A 53 10.97 -31.35 57.75
C LEU A 53 10.75 -30.97 59.22
N MET A 54 11.83 -30.67 59.93
CA MET A 54 11.79 -30.15 61.29
C MET A 54 12.75 -28.97 61.48
N ALA A 55 12.33 -28.00 62.31
CA ALA A 55 13.22 -26.96 62.80
C ALA A 55 13.88 -27.38 64.11
N ILE A 56 15.20 -27.19 64.18
CA ILE A 56 16.00 -27.34 65.38
C ILE A 56 16.15 -25.93 65.97
N ALA A 57 15.59 -25.73 67.16
CA ALA A 57 15.61 -24.43 67.82
C ALA A 57 17.03 -24.06 68.26
N GLY A 58 17.43 -22.82 67.98
CA GLY A 58 18.62 -22.20 68.55
C GLY A 58 18.47 -20.70 68.67
N GLY A 59 18.77 -20.16 69.85
CA GLY A 59 18.48 -18.77 70.17
C GLY A 59 16.98 -18.46 70.03
N THR A 60 16.64 -17.45 69.22
CA THR A 60 15.25 -17.04 68.93
C THR A 60 14.74 -17.55 67.58
N SER A 61 15.40 -18.55 67.00
CA SER A 61 15.04 -19.08 65.68
C SER A 61 13.63 -19.67 65.67
N VAL A 62 12.82 -19.30 64.69
CA VAL A 62 11.44 -19.81 64.59
C VAL A 62 10.97 -19.87 63.14
N ILE A 63 10.16 -20.90 62.82
CA ILE A 63 9.39 -20.92 61.56
C ILE A 63 8.22 -19.96 61.72
N ASP A 64 8.24 -18.92 60.92
CA ASP A 64 7.15 -17.95 60.81
C ASP A 64 6.22 -18.37 59.67
N PHE A 65 5.27 -19.25 60.02
CA PHE A 65 4.37 -19.83 59.03
C PHE A 65 3.39 -18.78 58.48
N ALA A 66 2.89 -17.86 59.31
CA ALA A 66 1.79 -16.98 58.93
C ALA A 66 2.19 -15.83 57.97
N ASN A 67 3.46 -15.40 57.98
CA ASN A 67 3.88 -14.15 57.30
C ASN A 67 4.76 -14.36 56.04
N GLY A 68 4.56 -15.45 55.32
CA GLY A 68 5.08 -15.59 53.96
C GLY A 68 4.08 -15.01 52.95
N THR A 69 4.44 -13.94 52.23
CA THR A 69 3.69 -13.46 51.05
C THR A 69 4.64 -12.95 49.96
N GLY A 70 4.21 -13.07 48.70
CA GLY A 70 4.84 -12.74 47.41
C GLY A 70 6.13 -11.90 47.42
N GLN A 71 7.27 -12.59 47.26
CA GLN A 71 8.62 -12.03 47.22
C GLN A 71 9.40 -12.62 46.03
N ASN A 72 8.75 -12.54 44.86
CA ASN A 72 9.14 -13.06 43.55
C ASN A 72 9.11 -14.59 43.41
N PHE A 73 8.93 -15.33 44.52
CA PHE A 73 8.53 -16.75 44.48
C PHE A 73 7.21 -16.96 43.71
N ASN A 74 6.29 -16.00 43.80
CA ASN A 74 4.99 -16.02 43.14
C ASN A 74 4.99 -15.51 41.68
N ILE A 75 6.16 -15.13 41.14
CA ILE A 75 6.31 -14.63 39.78
C ILE A 75 7.21 -15.57 38.98
N ASP A 76 8.41 -15.85 39.51
CA ASP A 76 9.38 -16.68 38.81
C ASP A 76 9.05 -18.19 38.97
N ASN A 77 8.35 -18.57 40.06
CA ASN A 77 7.87 -19.93 40.40
C ASN A 77 8.88 -21.05 40.07
N LEU A 78 10.17 -20.77 40.29
CA LEU A 78 11.26 -21.62 39.84
C LEU A 78 11.18 -22.98 40.55
N ASN A 79 11.44 -24.06 39.80
CA ASN A 79 11.40 -25.44 40.28
C ASN A 79 10.02 -25.93 40.79
N ALA A 80 8.92 -25.22 40.51
CA ALA A 80 7.59 -25.70 40.83
C ALA A 80 7.27 -27.03 40.11
N ARG A 81 6.59 -27.92 40.82
CA ARG A 81 6.18 -29.25 40.32
C ARG A 81 4.70 -29.49 40.58
N ASN A 82 4.17 -30.58 40.01
CA ASN A 82 2.80 -31.06 40.22
C ASN A 82 1.67 -30.06 39.86
N GLY A 83 1.94 -29.06 39.02
CA GLY A 83 0.93 -28.09 38.60
C GLY A 83 0.47 -27.14 39.71
N ASP A 84 1.22 -27.06 40.81
CA ASP A 84 0.85 -26.23 41.94
C ASP A 84 0.85 -24.75 41.57
N ALA A 85 -0.23 -24.05 41.95
CA ALA A 85 -0.32 -22.60 41.81
C ALA A 85 0.79 -21.93 42.63
N SER A 86 1.37 -20.84 42.11
CA SER A 86 2.38 -20.09 42.86
C SER A 86 1.72 -19.48 44.11
N GLY A 87 2.40 -19.52 45.25
CA GLY A 87 1.84 -19.07 46.51
C GLY A 87 2.88 -18.48 47.47
N THR A 88 2.97 -19.06 48.67
CA THR A 88 3.83 -18.60 49.74
C THR A 88 5.10 -19.47 49.87
N HIS A 89 5.95 -19.21 50.84
CA HIS A 89 7.26 -19.84 51.02
C HIS A 89 7.55 -20.13 52.49
N LEU A 90 8.47 -21.05 52.78
CA LEU A 90 8.96 -21.27 54.13
C LEU A 90 9.83 -20.10 54.58
N ARG A 91 9.51 -19.50 55.73
CA ARG A 91 10.27 -18.40 56.33
C ARG A 91 10.84 -18.80 57.68
N PHE A 92 12.17 -18.81 57.80
CA PHE A 92 12.88 -19.10 59.04
C PHE A 92 13.53 -17.82 59.60
N ASN A 93 12.92 -17.27 60.65
CA ASN A 93 13.34 -16.03 61.30
C ASN A 93 14.46 -16.29 62.31
N SER A 94 15.38 -15.33 62.45
CA SER A 94 16.54 -15.37 63.35
C SER A 94 17.33 -16.68 63.26
N PRO A 95 17.79 -17.08 62.06
CA PRO A 95 18.18 -18.46 61.81
C PRO A 95 19.54 -18.86 62.42
N ILE A 96 20.36 -17.90 62.88
CA ILE A 96 21.69 -18.17 63.43
C ILE A 96 21.59 -18.89 64.78
N GLY A 97 22.28 -20.01 64.89
CA GLY A 97 22.25 -20.89 66.05
C GLY A 97 21.15 -21.97 65.98
N GLY A 98 20.11 -21.76 65.16
CA GLY A 98 19.12 -22.78 64.81
C GLY A 98 19.48 -23.50 63.50
N ALA A 99 18.67 -24.50 63.14
CA ALA A 99 18.83 -25.25 61.89
C ALA A 99 17.49 -25.75 61.34
N LEU A 100 17.44 -26.04 60.04
CA LEU A 100 16.36 -26.81 59.43
C LEU A 100 16.91 -28.17 58.99
N GLN A 101 16.21 -29.24 59.34
CA GLN A 101 16.57 -30.61 58.97
C GLN A 101 15.46 -31.25 58.12
N PHE A 102 15.82 -31.63 56.91
CA PHE A 102 15.00 -32.37 55.98
C PHE A 102 15.38 -33.86 56.08
N ASN A 103 14.46 -34.68 56.58
CA ASN A 103 14.58 -36.13 56.52
C ASN A 103 14.07 -36.58 55.15
N LEU A 104 14.95 -37.15 54.33
CA LEU A 104 14.71 -37.42 52.91
C LEU A 104 15.03 -38.89 52.60
N PRO A 105 14.25 -39.87 53.09
CA PRO A 105 14.52 -41.27 52.80
C PRO A 105 14.48 -41.56 51.30
N THR A 106 15.51 -42.20 50.75
CA THR A 106 15.62 -42.50 49.31
C THR A 106 15.40 -43.98 49.01
N THR A 107 14.75 -44.72 49.93
CA THR A 107 14.47 -46.15 49.78
C THR A 107 13.74 -46.45 48.47
N GLY A 108 14.29 -47.34 47.66
CA GLY A 108 13.78 -47.67 46.33
C GLY A 108 14.23 -46.74 45.20
N TYR A 109 15.16 -45.80 45.44
CA TYR A 109 15.63 -44.85 44.45
C TYR A 109 17.16 -44.62 44.49
N ASN A 110 17.78 -44.32 43.35
CA ASN A 110 19.20 -43.92 43.19
C ASN A 110 19.32 -42.63 42.37
N ASN A 111 20.55 -42.13 42.15
CA ASN A 111 20.81 -40.89 41.41
C ASN A 111 20.06 -39.66 41.98
N VAL A 112 20.18 -39.46 43.29
CA VAL A 112 19.41 -38.47 44.04
C VAL A 112 19.91 -37.05 43.76
N VAL A 113 19.02 -36.17 43.32
CA VAL A 113 19.25 -34.74 43.10
C VAL A 113 18.25 -33.94 43.92
N VAL A 114 18.75 -33.02 44.75
CA VAL A 114 17.93 -32.12 45.56
C VAL A 114 17.97 -30.72 44.95
N LYS A 115 16.79 -30.10 44.75
CA LYS A 115 16.71 -28.72 44.26
C LYS A 115 15.79 -27.90 45.15
N PHE A 116 16.11 -26.64 45.33
CA PHE A 116 15.25 -25.71 46.05
C PHE A 116 15.57 -24.29 45.67
N THR A 117 14.60 -23.40 45.85
CA THR A 117 14.80 -21.97 45.67
C THR A 117 15.01 -21.31 47.02
N THR A 118 15.96 -20.39 47.12
CA THR A 118 16.23 -19.69 48.38
C THR A 118 16.56 -18.22 48.18
N ARG A 119 16.26 -17.42 49.20
CA ARG A 119 16.73 -16.04 49.35
C ARG A 119 16.83 -15.67 50.83
N LYS A 120 17.40 -14.51 51.11
CA LYS A 120 17.39 -13.91 52.45
C LYS A 120 16.66 -12.58 52.45
N SER A 121 16.32 -12.10 53.64
CA SER A 121 16.03 -10.67 53.84
C SER A 121 17.33 -9.88 53.99
N THR A 122 17.23 -8.55 53.94
CA THR A 122 18.37 -7.63 54.12
C THR A 122 19.19 -7.94 55.37
N GLN A 123 18.53 -8.23 56.49
CA GLN A 123 19.17 -8.57 57.77
C GLN A 123 19.38 -10.08 57.98
N GLY A 124 19.01 -10.92 57.01
CA GLY A 124 19.11 -12.38 57.12
C GLY A 124 20.55 -12.88 57.09
N ALA A 125 20.75 -14.08 57.64
CA ALA A 125 22.04 -14.77 57.60
C ALA A 125 22.53 -14.88 56.14
N GLY A 126 23.80 -14.52 55.93
CA GLY A 126 24.41 -14.45 54.60
C GLY A 126 24.96 -15.77 54.10
N THR A 127 25.07 -16.76 54.99
CA THR A 127 25.66 -18.06 54.67
C THR A 127 24.79 -19.18 55.22
N GLN A 128 24.44 -20.12 54.34
CA GLN A 128 23.79 -21.39 54.63
C GLN A 128 24.81 -22.53 54.47
N THR A 129 25.16 -23.20 55.55
CA THR A 129 26.04 -24.38 55.52
C THR A 129 25.17 -25.63 55.49
N TRP A 130 25.18 -26.34 54.37
CA TRP A 130 24.44 -27.58 54.19
C TRP A 130 25.32 -28.78 54.51
N SER A 131 24.79 -29.69 55.30
CA SER A 131 25.39 -30.96 55.68
C SER A 131 24.41 -32.10 55.39
N TYR A 132 24.93 -33.30 55.20
CA TYR A 132 24.14 -34.50 54.96
C TYR A 132 24.54 -35.62 55.89
N THR A 133 23.66 -36.59 56.08
CA THR A 133 23.94 -37.84 56.77
C THR A 133 23.39 -39.01 55.99
N THR A 134 24.12 -40.13 55.99
CA THR A 134 23.68 -41.41 55.42
C THR A 134 23.37 -42.44 56.50
N ASP A 135 23.74 -42.19 57.76
CA ASP A 135 23.42 -43.05 58.91
C ASP A 135 22.27 -42.49 59.77
N GLY A 136 21.81 -41.27 59.45
CA GLY A 136 20.72 -40.59 60.13
C GLY A 136 21.13 -39.82 61.40
N THR A 137 22.41 -39.86 61.80
CA THR A 137 22.93 -39.30 63.05
C THR A 137 24.18 -38.44 62.88
N THR A 138 25.14 -38.85 62.06
CA THR A 138 26.41 -38.15 61.83
C THR A 138 26.29 -37.27 60.60
N PHE A 139 26.33 -35.94 60.79
CA PHE A 139 26.24 -34.98 59.69
C PHE A 139 27.62 -34.54 59.21
N VAL A 140 27.85 -34.68 57.91
CA VAL A 140 29.08 -34.27 57.22
C VAL A 140 28.79 -33.03 56.37
N PRO A 141 29.62 -31.98 56.41
CA PRO A 141 29.45 -30.80 55.55
C PRO A 141 29.43 -31.19 54.05
N TYR A 142 28.53 -30.60 53.29
CA TYR A 142 28.38 -30.82 51.85
C TYR A 142 28.76 -29.57 51.06
N GLN A 143 27.96 -28.52 51.17
CA GLN A 143 28.14 -27.31 50.39
C GLN A 143 27.67 -26.08 51.17
N THR A 144 28.28 -24.94 50.90
CA THR A 144 27.86 -23.64 51.42
C THR A 144 27.12 -22.86 50.33
N VAL A 145 25.96 -22.31 50.67
CA VAL A 145 25.15 -21.47 49.79
C VAL A 145 25.11 -20.05 50.37
N THR A 146 25.33 -19.05 49.52
CA THR A 146 25.20 -17.63 49.87
C THR A 146 23.85 -17.12 49.34
N PRO A 147 22.77 -17.12 50.14
CA PRO A 147 21.47 -16.60 49.72
C PRO A 147 21.51 -15.10 49.41
N GLN A 148 20.84 -14.70 48.33
CA GLN A 148 20.77 -13.30 47.90
C GLN A 148 19.62 -12.53 48.59
N ASP A 149 19.81 -11.24 48.83
CA ASP A 149 18.71 -10.31 49.13
C ASP A 149 18.13 -9.73 47.82
N ALA A 150 17.72 -10.62 46.93
CA ALA A 150 17.22 -10.32 45.59
C ALA A 150 16.19 -11.39 45.18
N ASN A 151 15.89 -11.53 43.89
CA ASN A 151 15.03 -12.61 43.38
C ASN A 151 15.53 -13.98 43.88
N PRO A 152 14.61 -14.94 44.16
CA PRO A 152 14.99 -16.28 44.57
C PRO A 152 15.97 -16.92 43.58
N GLN A 153 17.02 -17.55 44.12
CA GLN A 153 17.96 -18.33 43.31
C GLN A 153 17.64 -19.82 43.42
N LEU A 154 17.69 -20.54 42.29
CA LEU A 154 17.57 -21.99 42.23
C LEU A 154 18.92 -22.63 42.59
N ILE A 155 18.91 -23.51 43.59
CA ILE A 155 20.04 -24.31 44.02
C ILE A 155 19.81 -25.77 43.62
N THR A 156 20.85 -26.44 43.14
CA THR A 156 20.85 -27.87 42.81
C THR A 156 22.01 -28.55 43.51
N PHE A 157 21.71 -29.59 44.30
CA PHE A 157 22.67 -30.49 44.91
C PHE A 157 22.55 -31.87 44.28
N ASP A 158 23.62 -32.33 43.65
CA ASP A 158 23.68 -33.65 43.04
C ASP A 158 24.39 -34.66 43.98
N PHE A 159 23.62 -35.59 44.54
CA PHE A 159 24.12 -36.66 45.41
C PHE A 159 24.28 -37.99 44.67
N SER A 160 24.14 -38.03 43.33
CA SER A 160 24.24 -39.26 42.55
C SER A 160 25.56 -40.01 42.77
N ALA A 161 26.66 -39.28 42.96
CA ALA A 161 27.99 -39.83 43.22
C ALA A 161 28.28 -40.08 44.72
N VAL A 162 27.37 -39.73 45.63
CA VAL A 162 27.63 -39.83 47.08
C VAL A 162 27.23 -41.21 47.57
N ALA A 163 28.26 -42.01 47.92
CA ALA A 163 28.08 -43.36 48.44
C ALA A 163 27.22 -43.34 49.71
N GLY A 164 26.26 -44.27 49.77
CA GLY A 164 25.30 -44.38 50.87
C GLY A 164 24.10 -43.45 50.77
N VAL A 165 23.94 -42.60 49.75
CA VAL A 165 22.71 -41.81 49.55
C VAL A 165 21.65 -42.57 48.77
N SER A 166 22.04 -43.47 47.86
CA SER A 166 21.07 -44.28 47.10
C SER A 166 20.44 -45.36 47.98
N ASN A 167 19.14 -45.62 47.78
CA ASN A 167 18.32 -46.61 48.48
C ASN A 167 18.47 -46.57 50.01
N ASN A 168 18.41 -45.37 50.59
CA ASN A 168 18.76 -45.15 51.98
C ASN A 168 17.58 -44.58 52.80
N PRO A 169 17.05 -45.34 53.77
CA PRO A 169 15.97 -44.83 54.64
C PRO A 169 16.40 -43.71 55.59
N ASN A 170 17.71 -43.54 55.81
CA ASN A 170 18.29 -42.65 56.81
C ASN A 170 18.91 -41.38 56.22
N PHE A 171 18.77 -41.13 54.91
CA PHE A 171 19.32 -39.93 54.29
C PHE A 171 18.61 -38.67 54.80
N LYS A 172 19.40 -37.68 55.24
CA LYS A 172 18.89 -36.38 55.71
C LYS A 172 19.82 -35.26 55.29
N LEU A 173 19.24 -34.07 55.08
CA LEU A 173 19.97 -32.82 54.92
C LEU A 173 19.70 -31.88 56.08
N LYS A 174 20.70 -31.13 56.50
CA LYS A 174 20.59 -30.11 57.54
C LYS A 174 21.29 -28.83 57.10
N VAL A 175 20.58 -27.71 57.22
CA VAL A 175 21.13 -26.37 56.98
C VAL A 175 21.30 -25.60 58.28
N GLU A 176 22.50 -25.07 58.46
CA GLU A 176 22.91 -24.20 59.57
C GLU A 176 23.30 -22.83 59.02
N PHE A 177 23.18 -21.78 59.84
CA PHE A 177 23.23 -20.40 59.37
C PHE A 177 24.29 -19.58 60.09
N SER A 178 25.01 -18.73 59.36
CA SER A 178 25.97 -17.78 59.93
C SER A 178 25.88 -16.40 59.30
N ALA A 179 26.39 -15.39 60.01
CA ALA A 179 26.32 -13.99 59.61
C ALA A 179 27.25 -13.63 58.46
N THR A 180 28.19 -14.50 58.05
CA THR A 180 29.15 -14.22 56.99
C THR A 180 28.41 -13.83 55.70
N GLY A 181 28.66 -12.61 55.19
CA GLY A 181 27.97 -12.07 54.00
C GLY A 181 26.53 -11.58 54.23
N GLY A 182 26.07 -11.43 55.48
CA GLY A 182 24.71 -11.01 55.81
C GLY A 182 24.57 -10.43 57.23
N GLY A 183 23.35 -10.45 57.77
CA GLY A 183 23.02 -9.92 59.10
C GLY A 183 22.68 -11.02 60.12
N THR A 184 22.43 -10.61 61.37
CA THR A 184 22.18 -11.54 62.50
C THR A 184 20.71 -11.65 62.93
N GLY A 185 19.81 -10.78 62.43
CA GLY A 185 18.43 -10.65 62.94
C GLY A 185 17.29 -10.82 61.92
N GLY A 186 17.60 -11.11 60.66
CA GLY A 186 16.60 -11.30 59.60
C GLY A 186 16.18 -12.75 59.40
N ASN A 187 15.85 -13.12 58.16
CA ASN A 187 15.36 -14.46 57.84
C ASN A 187 15.99 -15.03 56.57
N ASN A 188 15.96 -16.35 56.47
CA ASN A 188 16.23 -17.11 55.26
C ASN A 188 14.93 -17.80 54.84
N ARG A 189 14.72 -17.88 53.52
CA ARG A 189 13.46 -18.30 52.90
C ARG A 189 13.71 -19.43 51.92
N PHE A 190 12.79 -20.37 51.84
CA PHE A 190 12.89 -21.53 50.95
C PHE A 190 11.55 -21.78 50.26
N ASP A 191 11.61 -22.11 48.97
CA ASP A 191 10.42 -22.51 48.23
C ASP A 191 10.73 -23.61 47.20
N ASN A 192 9.70 -24.34 46.77
CA ASN A 192 9.77 -25.41 45.79
C ASN A 192 10.94 -26.39 46.02
N PHE A 193 11.02 -26.97 47.22
CA PHE A 193 12.07 -27.93 47.59
C PHE A 193 11.71 -29.31 47.03
N THR A 194 12.47 -29.79 46.05
CA THR A 194 12.28 -31.09 45.40
C THR A 194 13.44 -32.04 45.68
N VAL A 195 13.12 -33.32 45.73
CA VAL A 195 14.10 -34.40 45.60
C VAL A 195 13.67 -35.24 44.42
N ASP A 196 14.49 -35.27 43.39
CA ASP A 196 14.33 -36.08 42.19
C ASP A 196 15.32 -37.25 42.26
N ALA A 197 14.88 -38.47 41.95
CA ALA A 197 15.73 -39.66 41.94
C ALA A 197 15.18 -40.70 40.96
N ASN A 198 16.05 -41.56 40.43
CA ASN A 198 15.64 -42.66 39.57
C ASN A 198 15.15 -43.83 40.42
N PRO A 199 14.02 -44.48 40.10
CA PRO A 199 13.63 -45.72 40.75
C PRO A 199 14.73 -46.77 40.60
N THR A 200 15.15 -47.40 41.69
CA THR A 200 15.95 -48.64 41.61
C THR A 200 14.97 -49.80 41.37
N GLY A 201 14.76 -50.12 40.09
CA GLY A 201 14.16 -51.36 39.56
C GLY A 201 13.09 -52.04 40.42
N GLY A 202 11.82 -51.70 40.17
CA GLY A 202 10.80 -52.75 40.06
C GLY A 202 10.98 -53.47 38.72
N ILE A 203 10.44 -54.69 38.58
CA ILE A 203 10.38 -55.37 37.28
C ILE A 203 9.57 -54.44 36.36
N ASP A 204 10.20 -53.95 35.30
CA ASP A 204 9.47 -53.32 34.21
C ASP A 204 8.60 -54.41 33.58
N THR A 205 7.29 -54.19 33.53
CA THR A 205 6.32 -55.13 32.95
C THR A 205 5.62 -54.53 31.74
N THR A 206 6.07 -53.36 31.26
CA THR A 206 5.40 -52.61 30.19
C THR A 206 6.20 -52.68 28.90
N PRO A 207 5.64 -53.24 27.81
CA PRO A 207 6.31 -53.22 26.52
C PRO A 207 6.61 -51.79 26.03
N PRO A 208 7.67 -51.62 25.21
CA PRO A 208 8.03 -50.32 24.67
C PRO A 208 6.92 -49.80 23.74
N THR A 209 6.61 -48.51 23.86
CA THR A 209 5.63 -47.80 23.02
C THR A 209 6.27 -47.28 21.73
N THR A 210 5.60 -47.53 20.61
CA THR A 210 6.05 -47.09 19.28
C THR A 210 5.36 -45.80 18.84
N THR A 211 6.13 -44.85 18.32
CA THR A 211 5.63 -43.64 17.64
C THR A 211 6.06 -43.65 16.18
N TYR A 212 5.17 -43.23 15.28
CA TYR A 212 5.39 -43.25 13.83
C TYR A 212 5.49 -41.84 13.25
N LEU A 213 6.37 -41.65 12.28
CA LEU A 213 6.40 -40.49 11.40
C LEU A 213 6.47 -40.96 9.93
N PRO A 214 5.57 -40.55 9.02
CA PRO A 214 4.37 -39.77 9.28
C PRO A 214 3.42 -40.43 10.30
N SER A 215 2.75 -39.62 11.11
CA SER A 215 1.76 -40.11 12.06
C SER A 215 0.59 -40.77 11.33
N ASN A 216 -0.12 -41.66 12.01
CA ASN A 216 -1.25 -42.36 11.42
C ASN A 216 -2.30 -41.36 10.88
N ASN A 217 -2.82 -41.62 9.69
CA ASN A 217 -3.74 -40.78 8.90
C ASN A 217 -3.16 -39.44 8.41
N THR A 218 -1.83 -39.30 8.29
CA THR A 218 -1.24 -38.15 7.59
C THR A 218 -1.67 -38.20 6.12
N ASN A 219 -2.28 -37.13 5.58
CA ASN A 219 -2.86 -37.13 4.22
C ASN A 219 -2.05 -36.37 3.15
N ASN A 220 -0.85 -35.87 3.48
CA ASN A 220 -0.03 -35.08 2.56
C ASN A 220 1.47 -35.22 2.88
N ALA A 221 1.92 -36.45 3.11
CA ALA A 221 3.33 -36.72 3.40
C ALA A 221 4.21 -36.45 2.17
N SER A 222 5.43 -35.96 2.37
CA SER A 222 6.38 -35.81 1.25
C SER A 222 6.62 -37.15 0.55
N THR A 223 6.68 -37.15 -0.79
CA THR A 223 7.09 -38.32 -1.58
C THR A 223 8.55 -38.73 -1.33
N THR A 224 9.34 -37.84 -0.72
CA THR A 224 10.74 -38.07 -0.31
C THR A 224 10.89 -38.32 1.20
N VAL A 225 9.79 -38.53 1.93
CA VAL A 225 9.87 -38.82 3.37
C VAL A 225 10.58 -40.15 3.58
N ASN A 226 11.49 -40.20 4.56
CA ASN A 226 12.01 -41.45 5.13
C ASN A 226 11.21 -41.73 6.41
N PRO A 227 10.23 -42.66 6.38
CA PRO A 227 9.38 -42.90 7.54
C PRO A 227 10.18 -43.41 8.74
N THR A 228 9.74 -43.13 9.96
CA THR A 228 10.41 -43.59 11.19
C THR A 228 9.47 -44.30 12.14
N ILE A 229 10.05 -45.25 12.88
CA ILE A 229 9.45 -45.90 14.05
C ILE A 229 10.36 -45.62 15.24
N SER A 230 9.89 -44.86 16.22
CA SER A 230 10.63 -44.49 17.42
C SER A 230 10.08 -45.20 18.64
N PHE A 231 10.96 -45.64 19.53
CA PHE A 231 10.61 -46.26 20.80
C PHE A 231 10.84 -45.26 21.94
N ASN A 232 9.98 -45.30 22.95
CA ASN A 232 10.10 -44.47 24.17
C ASN A 232 11.31 -44.83 25.04
N GLU A 233 11.97 -45.96 24.77
CA GLU A 233 13.07 -46.51 25.59
C GLU A 233 14.02 -47.38 24.76
N ASN A 234 15.08 -47.90 25.41
CA ASN A 234 16.06 -48.76 24.76
C ASN A 234 15.45 -50.12 24.44
N VAL A 235 15.66 -50.58 23.20
CA VAL A 235 15.07 -51.81 22.69
C VAL A 235 16.12 -52.75 22.09
N ARG A 236 15.79 -54.04 22.06
CA ARG A 236 16.57 -55.12 21.44
C ARG A 236 15.65 -56.07 20.68
N LEU A 237 16.22 -57.00 19.92
CA LEU A 237 15.46 -58.08 19.31
C LEU A 237 15.03 -59.09 20.39
N ILE A 238 13.92 -59.80 20.15
CA ILE A 238 13.36 -60.81 21.07
C ILE A 238 14.34 -61.96 21.42
N ASP A 239 15.40 -62.13 20.63
CA ASP A 239 16.47 -63.11 20.87
C ASP A 239 17.62 -62.53 21.72
N ASN A 240 17.40 -61.37 22.36
CA ASN A 240 18.36 -60.57 23.12
C ASN A 240 19.50 -59.92 22.30
N SER A 241 19.50 -60.03 20.97
CA SER A 241 20.52 -59.39 20.14
C SER A 241 20.23 -57.89 19.92
N THR A 242 21.28 -57.09 19.75
CA THR A 242 21.13 -55.64 19.51
C THR A 242 20.53 -55.35 18.13
N ILE A 243 19.61 -54.39 18.05
CA ILE A 243 19.13 -53.86 16.75
C ILE A 243 20.24 -53.02 16.11
N ASN A 244 20.47 -53.21 14.82
CA ASN A 244 21.41 -52.47 13.98
C ASN A 244 20.81 -52.24 12.58
N ASP A 245 21.49 -51.48 11.74
CA ASP A 245 21.03 -51.12 10.39
C ASP A 245 20.67 -52.34 9.53
N SER A 246 21.38 -53.47 9.69
CA SER A 246 21.19 -54.67 8.87
C SER A 246 20.02 -55.54 9.31
N ASN A 247 19.74 -55.63 10.62
CA ASN A 247 18.67 -56.49 11.13
C ASN A 247 17.34 -55.74 11.35
N ALA A 248 17.36 -54.41 11.47
CA ALA A 248 16.16 -53.57 11.61
C ALA A 248 15.20 -53.71 10.41
N GLN A 249 15.72 -54.02 9.21
CA GLN A 249 14.92 -54.24 8.01
C GLN A 249 13.98 -55.45 8.16
N ASN A 250 14.38 -56.47 8.92
CA ASN A 250 13.63 -57.72 9.05
C ASN A 250 12.39 -57.58 9.95
N ILE A 251 12.36 -56.56 10.80
CA ILE A 251 11.33 -56.34 11.83
C ILE A 251 10.30 -55.27 11.43
N VAL A 252 10.52 -54.57 10.31
CA VAL A 252 9.61 -53.54 9.79
C VAL A 252 8.90 -54.03 8.53
N GLU A 253 7.67 -53.55 8.30
CA GLU A 253 6.97 -53.65 7.03
C GLU A 253 6.67 -52.27 6.47
N LEU A 254 7.01 -52.04 5.21
CA LEU A 254 6.52 -50.92 4.42
C LEU A 254 5.78 -51.50 3.22
N ARG A 255 4.48 -51.22 3.10
CA ARG A 255 3.59 -51.77 2.06
C ARG A 255 2.79 -50.67 1.41
N LEU A 256 2.41 -50.88 0.15
CA LEU A 256 1.49 -50.01 -0.57
C LEU A 256 0.04 -50.32 -0.16
N GLY A 257 -0.73 -49.30 0.21
CA GLY A 257 -2.13 -49.43 0.62
C GLY A 257 -2.28 -49.79 2.09
N ASN A 258 -2.26 -51.10 2.39
CA ASN A 258 -2.59 -51.63 3.71
C ASN A 258 -1.68 -52.83 4.07
N SER A 259 -2.00 -53.52 5.16
CA SER A 259 -1.22 -54.65 5.68
C SER A 259 -1.10 -55.85 4.73
N THR A 260 -1.99 -56.01 3.75
CA THR A 260 -1.92 -57.07 2.72
C THR A 260 -1.35 -56.59 1.38
N GLY A 261 -0.92 -55.32 1.33
CA GLY A 261 -0.38 -54.69 0.14
C GLY A 261 0.99 -55.18 -0.30
N THR A 262 1.36 -54.83 -1.53
CA THR A 262 2.69 -55.13 -2.10
C THR A 262 3.77 -54.47 -1.25
N GLN A 263 4.82 -55.24 -0.94
CA GLN A 263 5.96 -54.74 -0.18
C GLN A 263 6.74 -53.69 -0.99
N VAL A 264 7.02 -52.56 -0.36
CA VAL A 264 7.87 -51.50 -0.90
C VAL A 264 9.32 -51.85 -0.53
N PRO A 265 10.28 -51.89 -1.46
CA PRO A 265 11.66 -52.16 -1.10
C PRO A 265 12.29 -50.95 -0.39
N PHE A 266 12.88 -51.17 0.79
CA PHE A 266 13.54 -50.14 1.63
C PHE A 266 14.80 -50.71 2.27
N THR A 267 15.67 -49.84 2.77
CA THR A 267 16.73 -50.17 3.74
C THR A 267 16.42 -49.49 5.06
N THR A 268 17.16 -49.81 6.12
CA THR A 268 16.95 -49.22 7.44
C THR A 268 18.25 -48.69 8.03
N THR A 269 18.14 -47.64 8.84
CA THR A 269 19.16 -47.29 9.83
C THR A 269 18.54 -47.30 11.22
N PHE A 270 19.32 -47.66 12.24
CA PHE A 270 18.89 -47.65 13.63
C PHE A 270 19.83 -46.78 14.47
N SER A 271 19.29 -45.70 15.03
CA SER A 271 20.01 -44.83 15.96
C SER A 271 19.04 -44.18 16.93
N ASN A 272 19.49 -43.91 18.16
CA ASN A 272 18.69 -43.23 19.19
C ASN A 272 17.27 -43.81 19.35
N ASN A 273 17.17 -45.14 19.46
CA ASN A 273 15.91 -45.89 19.57
C ASN A 273 14.90 -45.56 18.45
N THR A 274 15.40 -45.25 17.26
CA THR A 274 14.57 -44.95 16.09
C THR A 274 15.06 -45.76 14.90
N ILE A 275 14.13 -46.52 14.31
CA ILE A 275 14.31 -47.13 13.00
C ILE A 275 13.90 -46.10 11.96
N THR A 276 14.83 -45.68 11.11
CA THR A 276 14.53 -44.90 9.90
C THR A 276 14.43 -45.85 8.72
N VAL A 277 13.27 -45.85 8.08
CA VAL A 277 12.99 -46.59 6.86
C VAL A 277 13.34 -45.72 5.68
N ILE A 278 14.26 -46.18 4.84
CA ILE A 278 14.78 -45.46 3.67
C ILE A 278 14.31 -46.23 2.43
N PRO A 279 13.19 -45.83 1.79
CA PRO A 279 12.74 -46.43 0.54
C PRO A 279 13.86 -46.43 -0.51
N THR A 280 14.02 -47.55 -1.24
CA THR A 280 15.06 -47.67 -2.28
C THR A 280 14.79 -46.80 -3.51
N SER A 281 13.53 -46.41 -3.71
CA SER A 281 13.08 -45.40 -4.66
C SER A 281 12.11 -44.46 -3.94
N GLY A 282 11.98 -43.22 -4.44
CA GLY A 282 10.98 -42.27 -3.92
C GLY A 282 9.57 -42.87 -3.87
N LEU A 283 8.77 -42.45 -2.89
CA LEU A 283 7.39 -42.89 -2.76
C LEU A 283 6.55 -42.29 -3.89
N LEU A 284 5.55 -43.04 -4.34
CA LEU A 284 4.67 -42.65 -5.45
C LEU A 284 3.67 -41.59 -4.98
N PRO A 285 3.45 -40.50 -5.73
CA PRO A 285 2.48 -39.45 -5.39
C PRO A 285 1.06 -39.98 -5.19
N GLY A 286 0.34 -39.40 -4.22
CA GLY A 286 -1.08 -39.70 -3.96
C GLY A 286 -1.36 -41.12 -3.51
N GLN A 287 -0.33 -41.89 -3.15
CA GLN A 287 -0.48 -43.27 -2.71
C GLN A 287 -0.56 -43.37 -1.20
N VAL A 288 -1.35 -44.34 -0.75
CA VAL A 288 -1.44 -44.76 0.65
C VAL A 288 -0.30 -45.72 0.94
N TYR A 289 0.40 -45.54 2.05
CA TYR A 289 1.46 -46.42 2.54
C TYR A 289 1.14 -46.89 3.95
N TYR A 290 1.39 -48.17 4.17
CA TYR A 290 1.29 -48.85 5.46
C TYR A 290 2.70 -49.12 5.98
N LEU A 291 3.05 -48.49 7.09
CA LEU A 291 4.28 -48.72 7.84
C LEU A 291 3.94 -49.44 9.15
N ALA A 292 4.58 -50.56 9.43
CA ALA A 292 4.32 -51.32 10.65
C ALA A 292 5.58 -51.93 11.26
N LEU A 293 5.56 -52.05 12.59
CA LEU A 293 6.46 -52.93 13.32
C LEU A 293 5.82 -54.31 13.42
N LYS A 294 6.58 -55.36 13.08
CA LYS A 294 6.12 -56.74 13.20
C LYS A 294 5.95 -57.13 14.69
N PRO A 295 4.90 -57.88 15.05
CA PRO A 295 4.66 -58.25 16.44
C PRO A 295 5.72 -59.25 16.91
N ASN A 296 6.05 -59.24 18.20
CA ASN A 296 7.00 -60.14 18.85
C ASN A 296 8.40 -60.13 18.22
N THR A 297 8.83 -58.99 17.68
CA THR A 297 10.18 -58.84 17.10
C THR A 297 11.09 -57.94 17.91
N VAL A 298 10.53 -57.05 18.71
CA VAL A 298 11.24 -56.06 19.53
C VAL A 298 10.75 -56.16 20.98
N GLU A 299 11.69 -56.11 21.91
CA GLU A 299 11.46 -56.04 23.36
C GLU A 299 12.33 -54.94 23.98
N ASP A 300 11.97 -54.51 25.18
CA ASP A 300 12.86 -53.70 26.01
C ASP A 300 13.96 -54.56 26.66
N PHE A 301 14.78 -53.96 27.53
CA PHE A 301 15.85 -54.69 28.22
C PHE A 301 15.38 -55.56 29.39
N SER A 302 14.09 -55.50 29.72
CA SER A 302 13.42 -56.18 30.83
C SER A 302 12.46 -57.27 30.34
N ASP A 303 12.64 -57.73 29.10
CA ASP A 303 11.89 -58.82 28.44
C ASP A 303 10.41 -58.53 28.17
N ASN A 304 9.99 -57.25 28.08
CA ASN A 304 8.64 -56.91 27.64
C ASN A 304 8.59 -56.71 26.13
N ALA A 305 8.01 -57.68 25.43
CA ALA A 305 7.86 -57.66 23.98
C ALA A 305 6.71 -56.78 23.49
N VAL A 306 6.90 -56.08 22.37
CA VAL A 306 5.81 -55.47 21.60
C VAL A 306 5.00 -56.59 20.93
N ALA A 307 4.03 -57.14 21.66
CA ALA A 307 3.34 -58.37 21.27
C ALA A 307 2.30 -58.19 20.16
N THR A 308 1.79 -56.98 19.97
CA THR A 308 0.78 -56.64 18.95
C THR A 308 1.41 -55.85 17.80
N ILE A 309 0.78 -55.93 16.62
CA ILE A 309 1.17 -55.08 15.49
C ILE A 309 0.87 -53.63 15.87
N THR A 310 1.89 -52.77 15.78
CA THR A 310 1.67 -51.32 15.73
C THR A 310 1.92 -50.86 14.30
N SER A 311 1.19 -49.83 13.85
CA SER A 311 1.31 -49.36 12.48
C SER A 311 0.85 -47.92 12.31
N SER A 312 1.26 -47.32 11.19
CA SER A 312 0.80 -46.05 10.68
C SER A 312 0.44 -46.20 9.21
N THR A 313 -0.71 -45.66 8.83
CA THR A 313 -1.08 -45.46 7.43
C THR A 313 -0.97 -44.00 7.09
N PHE A 314 -0.35 -43.64 5.98
CA PHE A 314 -0.24 -42.26 5.51
C PHE A 314 -0.39 -42.17 3.99
N ILE A 315 -0.89 -41.04 3.51
CA ILE A 315 -1.01 -40.71 2.09
C ILE A 315 0.08 -39.71 1.74
N THR A 316 0.81 -40.00 0.67
CA THR A 316 1.78 -39.07 0.09
C THR A 316 1.06 -37.97 -0.69
N ALA A 317 1.69 -36.80 -0.79
CA ALA A 317 1.20 -35.68 -1.58
C ALA A 317 0.90 -36.10 -3.02
N GLY A 318 -0.29 -35.76 -3.53
CA GLY A 318 -0.67 -36.00 -4.92
C GLY A 318 0.07 -35.08 -5.90
N THR A 319 -0.02 -35.39 -7.20
CA THR A 319 0.44 -34.49 -8.26
C THR A 319 -0.33 -33.17 -8.18
N SER A 320 0.36 -32.05 -8.14
CA SER A 320 -0.27 -30.73 -8.24
C SER A 320 0.34 -29.92 -9.38
N ILE A 321 -0.51 -29.18 -10.08
CA ILE A 321 -0.16 -28.36 -11.24
C ILE A 321 -0.52 -26.91 -10.92
N SER A 322 0.36 -25.97 -11.26
CA SER A 322 0.07 -24.55 -11.14
C SER A 322 0.60 -23.78 -12.33
N LEU A 323 0.02 -22.61 -12.58
CA LEU A 323 0.63 -21.63 -13.47
C LEU A 323 1.93 -21.10 -12.83
N ASP A 324 2.93 -20.78 -13.64
CA ASP A 324 4.13 -20.08 -13.17
C ASP A 324 3.82 -18.61 -12.86
N LYS A 325 2.97 -18.00 -13.70
CA LYS A 325 2.45 -16.64 -13.54
C LYS A 325 1.00 -16.57 -14.00
N ASN A 326 0.20 -15.76 -13.32
CA ASN A 326 -1.18 -15.41 -13.70
C ASN A 326 -1.28 -14.07 -14.46
N PHE A 327 -0.17 -13.33 -14.54
CA PHE A 327 -0.01 -12.11 -15.32
C PHE A 327 1.27 -12.21 -16.15
N ILE A 328 1.15 -12.00 -17.46
CA ILE A 328 2.26 -12.11 -18.40
C ILE A 328 2.17 -10.93 -19.38
N LYS A 329 3.32 -10.32 -19.67
CA LYS A 329 3.48 -9.35 -20.76
C LYS A 329 4.41 -9.95 -21.82
N VAL A 330 4.07 -9.77 -23.08
CA VAL A 330 4.93 -10.06 -24.23
C VAL A 330 4.82 -8.91 -25.22
N ASN A 331 5.93 -8.54 -25.88
CA ASN A 331 5.86 -7.61 -27.00
C ASN A 331 5.41 -8.38 -28.23
N GLU A 332 4.62 -7.74 -29.09
CA GLU A 332 4.12 -8.34 -30.33
C GLU A 332 5.25 -8.92 -31.21
N ASN A 333 6.31 -8.16 -31.46
CA ASN A 333 7.51 -8.62 -32.17
C ASN A 333 8.40 -9.67 -31.46
N SER A 334 7.96 -10.28 -30.36
CA SER A 334 8.73 -11.31 -29.65
C SER A 334 8.80 -12.63 -30.42
N GLY A 335 7.88 -12.86 -31.36
CA GLY A 335 7.71 -14.08 -32.15
C GLY A 335 7.17 -15.28 -31.36
N ASN A 336 7.54 -15.44 -30.09
CA ASN A 336 7.00 -16.51 -29.24
C ASN A 336 7.04 -16.19 -27.74
N LEU A 337 5.95 -16.51 -27.04
CA LEU A 337 5.86 -16.53 -25.58
C LEU A 337 6.12 -17.96 -25.05
N ALA A 338 7.05 -18.10 -24.10
CA ALA A 338 7.27 -19.34 -23.37
C ALA A 338 6.37 -19.42 -22.12
N PHE A 339 5.18 -19.98 -22.26
CA PHE A 339 4.19 -20.13 -21.19
C PHE A 339 4.53 -21.34 -20.29
N LYS A 340 4.80 -21.10 -19.01
CA LYS A 340 5.30 -22.13 -18.07
C LYS A 340 4.23 -22.61 -17.09
N ILE A 341 4.24 -23.92 -16.87
CA ILE A 341 3.39 -24.63 -15.91
C ILE A 341 4.31 -25.42 -14.97
N ASN A 342 4.10 -25.25 -13.67
CA ASN A 342 4.85 -25.93 -12.62
C ASN A 342 4.14 -27.22 -12.20
N VAL A 343 4.92 -28.27 -11.93
CA VAL A 343 4.39 -29.58 -11.52
C VAL A 343 5.13 -30.05 -10.28
N ALA A 344 4.39 -30.30 -9.20
CA ALA A 344 4.91 -30.92 -7.99
C ALA A 344 4.43 -32.36 -7.86
N ASN A 345 5.29 -33.22 -7.30
CA ASN A 345 5.06 -34.67 -7.16
C ASN A 345 4.61 -35.32 -8.48
N PRO A 346 5.40 -35.21 -9.56
CA PRO A 346 4.98 -35.66 -10.88
C PRO A 346 4.62 -37.15 -10.90
N SER A 347 3.44 -37.47 -11.43
CA SER A 347 3.01 -38.81 -11.79
C SER A 347 2.11 -38.74 -13.02
N THR A 348 1.62 -39.88 -13.51
CA THR A 348 0.74 -39.92 -14.69
C THR A 348 -0.53 -39.10 -14.45
N ALA A 349 -0.61 -37.95 -15.09
CA ALA A 349 -1.73 -37.03 -14.98
C ALA A 349 -1.93 -36.24 -16.28
N THR A 350 -3.10 -35.64 -16.45
CA THR A 350 -3.39 -34.74 -17.56
C THR A 350 -4.07 -33.46 -17.08
N VAL A 351 -3.89 -32.37 -17.82
CA VAL A 351 -4.63 -31.12 -17.64
C VAL A 351 -4.85 -30.48 -19.01
N ASN A 352 -6.00 -29.83 -19.23
CA ASN A 352 -6.25 -29.10 -20.46
C ASN A 352 -5.76 -27.66 -20.30
N LEU A 353 -4.98 -27.18 -21.26
CA LEU A 353 -4.73 -25.75 -21.45
C LEU A 353 -5.76 -25.23 -22.45
N VAL A 354 -6.60 -24.31 -22.00
CA VAL A 354 -7.73 -23.77 -22.76
C VAL A 354 -7.54 -22.28 -22.99
N VAL A 355 -7.65 -21.84 -24.24
CA VAL A 355 -7.74 -20.42 -24.59
C VAL A 355 -9.19 -19.98 -24.40
N LYS A 356 -9.43 -18.93 -23.60
CA LYS A 356 -10.77 -18.44 -23.34
C LYS A 356 -11.22 -17.55 -24.51
N PRO A 357 -12.40 -17.80 -25.12
CA PRO A 357 -12.94 -16.94 -26.16
C PRO A 357 -13.47 -15.62 -25.56
N ALA A 358 -13.98 -14.72 -26.42
CA ALA A 358 -14.73 -13.55 -25.96
C ALA A 358 -15.80 -13.94 -24.90
N PRO A 359 -16.02 -13.12 -23.85
CA PRO A 359 -15.48 -11.78 -23.61
C PRO A 359 -14.17 -11.76 -22.80
N PHE A 360 -13.38 -12.83 -22.79
CA PHE A 360 -12.15 -12.93 -21.98
C PHE A 360 -10.90 -12.34 -22.66
N SER A 361 -11.02 -11.82 -23.87
CA SER A 361 -9.90 -11.41 -24.72
C SER A 361 -10.26 -10.18 -25.52
N THR A 362 -9.29 -9.27 -25.71
CA THR A 362 -9.33 -8.26 -26.77
C THR A 362 -8.47 -8.69 -27.96
N ALA A 363 -7.41 -9.47 -27.72
CA ALA A 363 -6.61 -10.09 -28.76
C ALA A 363 -7.37 -11.25 -29.43
N ASP A 364 -7.12 -11.49 -30.71
CA ASP A 364 -7.71 -12.54 -31.52
C ASP A 364 -6.67 -13.42 -32.25
N SER A 365 -7.10 -14.09 -33.32
CA SER A 365 -6.25 -15.00 -34.10
C SER A 365 -5.20 -14.31 -34.97
N ASN A 366 -5.27 -12.98 -35.12
CA ASN A 366 -4.27 -12.19 -35.81
C ASN A 366 -3.04 -11.92 -34.92
N ASP A 367 -3.17 -11.99 -33.59
CA ASP A 367 -2.10 -11.58 -32.66
C ASP A 367 -1.35 -12.78 -32.06
N PHE A 368 -2.00 -13.93 -31.97
CA PHE A 368 -1.38 -15.15 -31.46
C PHE A 368 -1.98 -16.44 -32.04
N THR A 369 -1.20 -17.53 -32.00
CA THR A 369 -1.68 -18.86 -32.40
C THR A 369 -1.62 -19.83 -31.22
N LEU A 370 -2.77 -20.22 -30.66
CA LEU A 370 -2.85 -21.29 -29.67
C LEU A 370 -4.17 -22.03 -29.77
N ALA A 371 -4.11 -23.36 -29.93
CA ALA A 371 -5.26 -24.23 -29.83
C ALA A 371 -5.36 -24.86 -28.43
N ASN A 372 -6.58 -25.17 -28.01
CA ASN A 372 -6.82 -25.98 -26.82
C ASN A 372 -6.06 -27.31 -26.93
N GLN A 373 -5.33 -27.68 -25.89
CA GLN A 373 -4.51 -28.90 -25.89
C GLN A 373 -4.50 -29.58 -24.53
N THR A 374 -4.44 -30.91 -24.52
CA THR A 374 -4.25 -31.70 -23.31
C THR A 374 -2.75 -31.88 -23.06
N ILE A 375 -2.29 -31.40 -21.91
CA ILE A 375 -0.92 -31.56 -21.43
C ILE A 375 -0.82 -32.87 -20.68
N ASN A 376 0.14 -33.71 -21.07
CA ASN A 376 0.41 -35.00 -20.44
C ASN A 376 1.60 -34.87 -19.47
N ILE A 377 1.38 -35.22 -18.21
CA ILE A 377 2.38 -35.23 -17.15
C ILE A 377 2.83 -36.67 -16.92
N ASN A 378 4.14 -36.89 -16.87
CA ASN A 378 4.74 -38.16 -16.47
C ASN A 378 5.59 -37.97 -15.21
N SER A 379 6.12 -39.07 -14.65
CA SER A 379 6.88 -39.06 -13.39
C SER A 379 8.18 -38.24 -13.40
N SER A 380 8.62 -37.74 -14.54
CA SER A 380 9.81 -36.86 -14.68
C SER A 380 9.47 -35.41 -15.00
N THR A 381 8.20 -35.08 -15.26
CA THR A 381 7.78 -33.73 -15.67
C THR A 381 7.68 -32.81 -14.46
N THR A 382 8.76 -32.13 -14.09
CA THR A 382 8.75 -31.12 -13.00
C THR A 382 8.23 -29.75 -13.44
N SER A 383 8.20 -29.50 -14.75
CA SER A 383 7.61 -28.31 -15.38
C SER A 383 7.25 -28.63 -16.83
N TYR A 384 6.29 -27.91 -17.39
CA TYR A 384 5.92 -27.99 -18.80
C TYR A 384 5.93 -26.58 -19.42
N THR A 385 6.48 -26.43 -20.63
CA THR A 385 6.48 -25.15 -21.35
C THR A 385 5.70 -25.27 -22.65
N VAL A 386 4.70 -24.41 -22.82
CA VAL A 386 3.97 -24.22 -24.07
C VAL A 386 4.54 -23.00 -24.78
N ASN A 387 5.03 -23.19 -25.99
CA ASN A 387 5.47 -22.11 -26.84
C ASN A 387 4.23 -21.58 -27.60
N ILE A 388 3.87 -20.34 -27.34
CA ILE A 388 2.75 -19.64 -27.97
C ILE A 388 3.32 -18.67 -28.99
N PRO A 389 3.21 -18.94 -30.30
CA PRO A 389 3.55 -17.98 -31.34
C PRO A 389 2.78 -16.68 -31.15
N ILE A 390 3.52 -15.57 -31.10
CA ILE A 390 2.98 -14.21 -31.15
C ILE A 390 3.22 -13.71 -32.57
N ILE A 391 2.18 -13.16 -33.18
CA ILE A 391 2.20 -12.65 -34.54
C ILE A 391 2.50 -11.15 -34.44
N ASP A 392 3.42 -10.71 -35.29
CA ASP A 392 3.83 -9.31 -35.45
C ASP A 392 3.26 -8.87 -36.79
N ASP A 393 2.31 -7.95 -36.78
CA ASP A 393 1.65 -7.48 -37.99
C ASP A 393 1.93 -6.00 -38.33
N THR A 394 0.95 -5.28 -38.87
CA THR A 394 1.08 -3.85 -39.21
C THR A 394 -0.21 -3.07 -38.91
N LEU A 395 -1.20 -3.71 -38.28
CA LEU A 395 -2.51 -3.15 -38.02
C LEU A 395 -2.42 -2.26 -36.78
N GLU A 396 -2.88 -1.01 -36.90
CA GLU A 396 -2.91 -0.12 -35.74
C GLU A 396 -4.04 -0.53 -34.78
N GLU A 397 -3.68 -1.21 -33.72
CA GLU A 397 -4.60 -1.72 -32.69
C GLU A 397 -4.53 -0.90 -31.40
N GLN A 398 -5.12 -1.38 -30.31
CA GLN A 398 -4.90 -0.73 -29.03
C GLN A 398 -3.47 -1.02 -28.54
N LYS A 399 -2.80 -0.03 -27.92
CA LYS A 399 -1.38 -0.13 -27.50
C LYS A 399 -1.06 -1.40 -26.68
N ALA A 400 -2.04 -1.93 -25.95
CA ALA A 400 -1.95 -3.26 -25.39
C ALA A 400 -3.29 -3.98 -25.56
N GLU A 401 -3.20 -5.24 -25.89
CA GLU A 401 -4.32 -6.17 -25.96
C GLU A 401 -4.03 -7.37 -25.08
N TYR A 402 -5.04 -8.18 -24.77
CA TYR A 402 -4.84 -9.36 -23.95
C TYR A 402 -5.70 -10.53 -24.38
N PHE A 403 -5.20 -11.72 -24.06
CA PHE A 403 -5.95 -12.97 -24.08
C PHE A 403 -5.78 -13.74 -22.77
N VAL A 404 -6.67 -14.70 -22.52
CA VAL A 404 -6.67 -15.49 -21.29
C VAL A 404 -6.53 -16.96 -21.60
N VAL A 405 -5.66 -17.62 -20.83
CA VAL A 405 -5.50 -19.08 -20.84
C VAL A 405 -5.82 -19.66 -19.48
N SER A 406 -6.47 -20.83 -19.45
CA SER A 406 -6.83 -21.53 -18.21
C SER A 406 -6.38 -22.99 -18.22
N LEU A 407 -6.05 -23.48 -17.03
CA LEU A 407 -5.91 -24.90 -16.73
C LEU A 407 -7.28 -25.46 -16.32
N GLU A 408 -7.75 -26.47 -17.03
CA GLU A 408 -9.08 -27.07 -16.82
C GLU A 408 -9.04 -28.60 -16.86
N ASN A 409 -10.04 -29.24 -16.27
CA ASN A 409 -10.26 -30.69 -16.31
C ASN A 409 -9.03 -31.55 -15.93
N PRO A 410 -8.35 -31.29 -14.79
CA PRO A 410 -7.21 -32.11 -14.39
C PRO A 410 -7.66 -33.55 -14.07
N THR A 411 -6.90 -34.54 -14.53
CA THR A 411 -7.10 -35.96 -14.19
C THR A 411 -5.80 -36.51 -13.60
N GLY A 412 -5.86 -37.11 -12.41
CA GLY A 412 -4.66 -37.60 -11.72
C GLY A 412 -3.79 -36.50 -11.08
N ALA A 413 -4.27 -35.25 -11.09
CA ALA A 413 -3.63 -34.10 -10.45
C ALA A 413 -4.67 -33.12 -9.90
N THR A 414 -4.24 -32.21 -9.04
CA THR A 414 -5.01 -31.03 -8.62
C THR A 414 -4.40 -29.76 -9.22
N ILE A 415 -5.23 -28.75 -9.52
CA ILE A 415 -4.73 -27.41 -9.83
C ILE A 415 -4.61 -26.65 -8.52
N SER A 416 -3.43 -26.09 -8.23
CA SER A 416 -3.16 -25.29 -7.05
C SER A 416 -2.95 -23.82 -7.42
N GLY A 417 -3.54 -22.91 -6.65
CA GLY A 417 -3.52 -21.47 -6.94
C GLY A 417 -4.48 -21.06 -8.04
N ASP A 418 -4.21 -19.92 -8.68
CA ASP A 418 -5.01 -19.43 -9.80
C ASP A 418 -4.87 -20.37 -10.99
N ASN A 419 -6.01 -20.72 -11.60
CA ASN A 419 -6.05 -21.60 -12.76
C ASN A 419 -6.06 -20.84 -14.08
N SER A 420 -6.01 -19.50 -14.09
CA SER A 420 -6.05 -18.68 -15.29
C SER A 420 -4.95 -17.63 -15.30
N ALA A 421 -4.44 -17.30 -16.48
CA ALA A 421 -3.48 -16.23 -16.70
C ALA A 421 -3.97 -15.23 -17.74
N THR A 422 -3.82 -13.94 -17.45
CA THR A 422 -3.98 -12.85 -18.42
C THR A 422 -2.64 -12.63 -19.10
N VAL A 423 -2.60 -12.76 -20.42
CA VAL A 423 -1.42 -12.50 -21.25
C VAL A 423 -1.67 -11.24 -22.06
N TYR A 424 -0.88 -10.21 -21.80
CA TYR A 424 -0.87 -8.97 -22.56
C TYR A 424 0.12 -9.05 -23.72
N ILE A 425 -0.36 -8.68 -24.90
CA ILE A 425 0.44 -8.40 -26.09
C ILE A 425 0.57 -6.88 -26.18
N VAL A 426 1.81 -6.38 -26.20
CA VAL A 426 2.09 -4.95 -26.38
C VAL A 426 2.37 -4.71 -27.85
N ASP A 427 1.39 -4.07 -28.50
CA ASP A 427 1.39 -3.65 -29.89
C ASP A 427 2.56 -2.68 -30.18
N ASN A 428 3.23 -2.88 -31.33
CA ASN A 428 4.27 -1.97 -31.81
C ASN A 428 3.87 -1.09 -33.00
N ASP A 429 2.64 -1.19 -33.49
CA ASP A 429 2.22 -0.55 -34.72
C ASP A 429 1.46 0.75 -34.54
N LYS A 430 0.88 1.00 -33.36
CA LYS A 430 0.25 2.30 -33.04
C LYS A 430 1.23 3.28 -32.35
N PRO A 431 1.94 4.16 -33.10
CA PRO A 431 2.90 5.09 -32.52
C PRO A 431 2.21 6.10 -31.61
N ALA A 432 2.88 6.48 -30.52
CA ALA A 432 2.42 7.57 -29.67
C ALA A 432 2.18 8.86 -30.48
N PRO A 433 1.23 9.73 -30.06
CA PRO A 433 0.99 11.00 -30.74
C PRO A 433 2.28 11.81 -30.90
N VAL A 434 2.48 12.41 -32.07
CA VAL A 434 3.66 13.23 -32.35
C VAL A 434 3.26 14.71 -32.34
N PRO A 435 3.92 15.55 -31.53
CA PRO A 435 3.62 16.98 -31.51
C PRO A 435 3.96 17.61 -32.85
N SER A 436 3.00 18.34 -33.43
CA SER A 436 3.21 19.07 -34.69
C SER A 436 4.16 20.26 -34.55
N ASN A 437 4.37 20.75 -33.31
CA ASN A 437 5.19 21.92 -33.00
C ASN A 437 4.79 23.20 -33.76
N GLN A 438 3.50 23.36 -34.14
CA GLN A 438 3.01 24.60 -34.75
C GLN A 438 3.26 25.82 -33.85
N ILE A 439 3.07 25.64 -32.55
CA ILE A 439 3.60 26.49 -31.49
C ILE A 439 4.37 25.62 -30.49
N GLN A 440 5.22 26.24 -29.69
CA GLN A 440 5.97 25.60 -28.62
C GLN A 440 5.89 26.45 -27.36
N LEU A 441 5.80 25.79 -26.21
CA LEU A 441 5.85 26.45 -24.92
C LEU A 441 7.29 26.44 -24.39
N ASN A 442 7.87 27.64 -24.27
CA ASN A 442 9.21 27.83 -23.73
C ASN A 442 9.10 28.19 -22.24
N TYR A 443 9.53 27.30 -21.36
CA TYR A 443 9.54 27.57 -19.92
C TYR A 443 10.46 28.74 -19.59
N ILE A 444 9.89 29.80 -19.00
CA ILE A 444 10.64 31.01 -18.62
C ILE A 444 10.89 31.11 -17.11
N GLY A 445 10.11 30.41 -16.29
CA GLY A 445 10.35 30.32 -14.86
C GLY A 445 9.14 29.84 -14.05
N SER A 446 9.39 29.66 -12.76
CA SER A 446 8.40 29.42 -11.71
C SER A 446 8.51 30.53 -10.68
N PHE A 447 7.37 30.98 -10.17
CA PHE A 447 7.27 32.05 -9.20
C PHE A 447 6.39 31.63 -8.02
N ASP A 448 6.95 31.62 -6.82
CA ASP A 448 6.23 31.46 -5.55
C ASP A 448 5.86 32.85 -5.01
N PRO A 449 4.57 33.25 -5.02
CA PRO A 449 4.14 34.52 -4.46
C PRO A 449 4.40 34.64 -2.94
N SER A 450 4.31 33.53 -2.20
CA SER A 450 4.46 33.50 -0.74
C SER A 450 5.93 33.66 -0.30
N GLY A 451 6.87 33.17 -1.13
CA GLY A 451 8.31 33.15 -0.88
C GLY A 451 8.77 32.18 0.21
N ASN A 452 7.86 31.35 0.74
CA ASN A 452 8.12 30.42 1.84
C ASN A 452 7.39 29.07 1.68
N ASN A 453 6.84 28.75 0.50
CA ASN A 453 6.15 27.50 0.18
C ASN A 453 5.05 27.10 1.18
N ASN A 454 4.27 28.07 1.69
CA ASN A 454 3.20 27.81 2.68
C ASN A 454 1.79 28.14 2.15
N SER A 455 1.66 28.31 0.85
CA SER A 455 0.48 28.82 0.14
C SER A 455 0.09 27.84 -0.95
N SER A 456 -1.17 27.92 -1.38
CA SER A 456 -1.64 27.38 -2.66
C SER A 456 -1.61 28.45 -3.74
N THR A 457 -1.72 28.03 -5.01
CA THR A 457 -2.10 28.89 -6.13
C THR A 457 -3.08 28.15 -7.02
N GLU A 458 -4.35 28.47 -6.89
CA GLU A 458 -5.45 27.78 -7.59
C GLU A 458 -5.85 28.52 -8.88
N ILE A 459 -6.13 29.83 -8.75
CA ILE A 459 -6.56 30.69 -9.85
C ILE A 459 -5.52 31.77 -10.14
N VAL A 460 -5.34 32.10 -11.41
CA VAL A 460 -4.54 33.25 -11.86
C VAL A 460 -5.26 34.04 -12.95
N VAL A 461 -5.26 35.37 -12.85
CA VAL A 461 -5.82 36.28 -13.87
C VAL A 461 -4.90 37.46 -14.15
N HIS A 462 -5.06 38.09 -15.31
CA HIS A 462 -4.17 39.17 -15.78
C HIS A 462 -4.94 40.44 -16.17
N ASP A 463 -4.49 41.59 -15.67
CA ASP A 463 -4.95 42.90 -16.13
C ASP A 463 -3.94 43.54 -17.10
N LYS A 464 -4.34 43.64 -18.37
CA LYS A 464 -3.49 44.18 -19.44
C LYS A 464 -3.13 45.66 -19.29
N ALA A 465 -3.95 46.46 -18.60
CA ALA A 465 -3.69 47.89 -18.49
C ALA A 465 -2.55 48.18 -17.50
N THR A 466 -2.52 47.43 -16.39
CA THR A 466 -1.54 47.58 -15.32
C THR A 466 -0.41 46.55 -15.37
N GLN A 467 -0.52 45.53 -16.23
CA GLN A 467 0.45 44.43 -16.34
C GLN A 467 0.62 43.70 -15.01
N ARG A 468 -0.51 43.44 -14.33
CA ARG A 468 -0.55 42.76 -13.04
C ARG A 468 -1.18 41.39 -13.18
N LEU A 469 -0.59 40.41 -12.50
CA LEU A 469 -1.24 39.15 -12.22
C LEU A 469 -1.92 39.23 -10.85
N PHE A 470 -3.04 38.51 -10.74
CA PHE A 470 -3.73 38.27 -9.47
C PHE A 470 -3.87 36.77 -9.31
N THR A 471 -3.42 36.25 -8.18
CA THR A 471 -3.54 34.82 -7.86
C THR A 471 -3.98 34.66 -6.42
N ILE A 472 -4.67 33.56 -6.13
CA ILE A 472 -5.28 33.31 -4.82
C ILE A 472 -4.54 32.22 -4.08
N SER A 473 -4.74 32.18 -2.76
CA SER A 473 -4.52 30.98 -1.96
C SER A 473 -5.69 30.77 -1.01
N SER A 474 -6.40 29.66 -1.20
CA SER A 474 -7.35 29.13 -0.22
C SER A 474 -6.71 28.75 1.12
N ILE A 475 -5.48 28.18 1.10
CA ILE A 475 -4.78 27.75 2.33
C ILE A 475 -4.54 28.91 3.29
N THR A 476 -4.26 30.10 2.77
CA THR A 476 -3.93 31.29 3.57
C THR A 476 -4.99 32.38 3.52
N ASP A 477 -6.10 32.17 2.81
CA ASP A 477 -7.18 33.13 2.58
C ASP A 477 -6.66 34.51 2.09
N VAL A 478 -5.84 34.53 1.03
CA VAL A 478 -5.32 35.76 0.44
C VAL A 478 -5.44 35.77 -1.08
N PHE A 479 -5.31 36.96 -1.66
CA PHE A 479 -4.84 37.08 -3.04
C PHE A 479 -3.62 38.00 -3.14
N ASP A 480 -2.71 37.63 -4.03
CA ASP A 480 -1.50 38.39 -4.33
C ASP A 480 -1.68 39.23 -5.59
N ILE A 481 -1.20 40.48 -5.52
CA ILE A 481 -1.05 41.38 -6.65
C ILE A 481 0.41 41.35 -7.06
N ILE A 482 0.68 40.91 -8.29
CA ILE A 482 2.04 40.63 -8.77
C ILE A 482 2.34 41.54 -9.95
N ASP A 483 3.51 42.18 -9.95
CA ASP A 483 4.05 42.89 -11.11
C ASP A 483 4.48 41.88 -12.18
N PHE A 484 3.87 41.95 -13.35
CA PHE A 484 4.17 41.10 -14.51
C PHE A 484 4.64 41.91 -15.73
N SER A 485 5.03 43.18 -15.52
CA SER A 485 5.62 44.02 -16.57
C SER A 485 6.93 43.45 -17.13
N SER A 486 7.60 42.58 -16.36
CA SER A 486 8.78 41.81 -16.77
C SER A 486 8.58 40.31 -16.47
N PRO A 487 8.03 39.52 -17.41
CA PRO A 487 7.63 38.12 -17.19
C PRO A 487 8.71 37.16 -16.66
N THR A 488 9.99 37.50 -16.81
CA THR A 488 11.11 36.67 -16.31
C THR A 488 11.50 36.98 -14.86
N THR A 489 10.97 38.06 -14.28
CA THR A 489 11.26 38.51 -12.92
C THR A 489 10.00 39.10 -12.26
N PRO A 490 8.90 38.32 -12.13
CA PRO A 490 7.73 38.77 -11.41
C PRO A 490 8.05 39.04 -9.94
N SER A 491 7.27 39.93 -9.31
CA SER A 491 7.40 40.25 -7.89
C SER A 491 6.07 40.66 -7.27
N VAL A 492 5.83 40.25 -6.02
CA VAL A 492 4.63 40.66 -5.29
C VAL A 492 4.66 42.16 -4.98
N ILE A 493 3.61 42.87 -5.38
CA ILE A 493 3.35 44.27 -5.05
C ILE A 493 2.64 44.36 -3.69
N LYS A 494 1.61 43.52 -3.48
CA LYS A 494 0.77 43.54 -2.29
C LYS A 494 0.02 42.22 -2.15
N THR A 495 -0.06 41.71 -0.93
CA THR A 495 -0.96 40.62 -0.54
C THR A 495 -2.18 41.20 0.15
N VAL A 496 -3.38 40.74 -0.21
CA VAL A 496 -4.66 41.19 0.35
C VAL A 496 -5.27 40.05 1.17
N ASN A 497 -5.52 40.31 2.45
CA ASN A 497 -6.16 39.36 3.35
C ASN A 497 -7.68 39.28 3.07
N MET A 498 -8.17 38.08 2.76
CA MET A 498 -9.56 37.78 2.46
C MET A 498 -10.36 37.27 3.66
N ALA A 499 -9.71 36.86 4.75
CA ALA A 499 -10.39 36.38 5.96
C ALA A 499 -11.48 37.35 6.51
N PRO A 500 -11.32 38.70 6.48
CA PRO A 500 -12.39 39.62 6.90
C PRO A 500 -13.64 39.58 6.03
N TYR A 501 -13.55 39.00 4.83
CA TYR A 501 -14.64 38.94 3.85
C TYR A 501 -15.27 37.55 3.74
N GLY A 502 -14.66 36.52 4.34
CA GLY A 502 -15.18 35.15 4.43
C GLY A 502 -14.12 34.11 4.07
N GLY A 503 -13.42 34.34 2.96
CA GLY A 503 -12.40 33.48 2.38
C GLY A 503 -12.21 33.83 0.90
N ILE A 504 -11.58 32.96 0.12
CA ILE A 504 -11.49 33.12 -1.33
C ILE A 504 -11.40 31.76 -2.04
N THR A 505 -12.12 31.62 -3.14
CA THR A 505 -12.17 30.43 -4.01
C THR A 505 -11.85 30.78 -5.46
N SER A 506 -12.21 31.98 -5.91
CA SER A 506 -11.87 32.45 -7.25
C SER A 506 -11.74 33.96 -7.36
N ILE A 507 -11.05 34.40 -8.41
CA ILE A 507 -10.78 35.81 -8.68
C ILE A 507 -10.89 36.10 -10.18
N ALA A 508 -11.49 37.24 -10.51
CA ALA A 508 -11.54 37.75 -11.87
C ALA A 508 -11.18 39.24 -11.90
N VAL A 509 -10.66 39.71 -13.05
CA VAL A 509 -10.30 41.12 -13.23
C VAL A 509 -10.79 41.64 -14.58
N LYS A 510 -11.38 42.84 -14.57
CA LYS A 510 -11.79 43.54 -15.79
C LYS A 510 -11.90 45.04 -15.57
N ASN A 511 -11.42 45.83 -16.52
CA ASN A 511 -11.55 47.29 -16.54
C ASN A 511 -11.09 47.96 -15.22
N GLY A 512 -10.00 47.45 -14.61
CA GLY A 512 -9.45 47.98 -13.36
C GLY A 512 -10.22 47.58 -12.09
N ILE A 513 -11.19 46.68 -12.19
CA ILE A 513 -11.96 46.14 -11.06
C ILE A 513 -11.63 44.66 -10.89
N ILE A 514 -11.39 44.27 -9.64
CA ILE A 514 -11.23 42.88 -9.21
C ILE A 514 -12.55 42.44 -8.58
N ALA A 515 -13.02 41.24 -8.92
CA ALA A 515 -14.13 40.57 -8.24
C ALA A 515 -13.62 39.23 -7.70
N ALA A 516 -13.81 38.99 -6.41
CA ALA A 516 -13.45 37.75 -5.74
C ALA A 516 -14.72 37.01 -5.29
N ALA A 517 -14.81 35.72 -5.61
CA ALA A 517 -15.76 34.80 -5.00
C ALA A 517 -15.26 34.51 -3.57
N SER A 518 -16.13 34.73 -2.59
CA SER A 518 -15.78 34.64 -1.18
C SER A 518 -16.83 33.78 -0.47
N PRO A 519 -16.50 32.53 -0.13
CA PRO A 519 -17.40 31.69 0.64
C PRO A 519 -17.68 32.27 2.02
N ASN A 520 -18.78 31.81 2.60
CA ASN A 520 -19.07 32.08 4.00
C ASN A 520 -18.21 31.17 4.88
N VAL A 521 -17.89 31.62 6.10
CA VAL A 521 -17.18 30.80 7.10
C VAL A 521 -17.88 29.46 7.34
N ASN A 522 -19.22 29.43 7.21
CA ASN A 522 -19.98 28.19 7.05
C ASN A 522 -20.30 28.01 5.55
N PRO A 523 -19.64 27.09 4.82
CA PRO A 523 -19.79 26.94 3.37
C PRO A 523 -21.24 26.70 2.91
N GLN A 524 -22.06 26.06 3.75
CA GLN A 524 -23.47 25.80 3.44
C GLN A 524 -24.38 27.04 3.56
N GLN A 525 -23.86 28.19 3.98
CA GLN A 525 -24.57 29.47 3.96
C GLN A 525 -24.17 30.30 2.75
N ASN A 526 -25.07 31.21 2.35
CA ASN A 526 -24.79 32.18 1.29
C ASN A 526 -23.46 32.91 1.52
N GLY A 527 -22.61 32.85 0.49
CA GLY A 527 -21.35 33.58 0.40
C GLY A 527 -21.54 34.99 -0.18
N SER A 528 -20.45 35.53 -0.72
CA SER A 528 -20.44 36.87 -1.27
C SER A 528 -19.51 37.02 -2.47
N VAL A 529 -19.76 38.05 -3.27
CA VAL A 529 -18.77 38.58 -4.21
C VAL A 529 -18.24 39.90 -3.66
N VAL A 530 -16.92 39.99 -3.57
CA VAL A 530 -16.19 41.13 -3.02
C VAL A 530 -15.46 41.85 -4.14
N PHE A 531 -15.70 43.15 -4.26
CA PHE A 531 -15.12 43.99 -5.28
C PHE A 531 -13.98 44.83 -4.71
N PHE A 532 -12.85 44.84 -5.42
CA PHE A 532 -11.69 45.67 -5.11
C PHE A 532 -11.29 46.53 -6.32
N ASP A 533 -10.60 47.64 -6.06
CA ASP A 533 -9.85 48.32 -7.11
C ASP A 533 -8.61 47.52 -7.51
N ILE A 534 -7.94 47.93 -8.58
CA ILE A 534 -6.74 47.26 -9.10
C ILE A 534 -5.55 47.21 -8.10
N ASN A 535 -5.59 47.98 -7.01
CA ASN A 535 -4.59 48.00 -5.94
C ASN A 535 -5.03 47.17 -4.71
N GLY A 536 -6.13 46.43 -4.82
CA GLY A 536 -6.66 45.61 -3.74
C GLY A 536 -7.26 46.43 -2.61
N ASN A 537 -7.81 47.61 -2.89
CA ASN A 537 -8.61 48.36 -1.93
C ASN A 537 -10.09 47.98 -2.08
N PHE A 538 -10.74 47.65 -0.97
CA PHE A 538 -12.14 47.25 -0.94
C PHE A 538 -13.05 48.36 -1.50
N LEU A 539 -14.02 47.96 -2.32
CA LEU A 539 -15.03 48.83 -2.92
C LEU A 539 -16.45 48.47 -2.46
N LYS A 540 -16.84 47.21 -2.61
CA LYS A 540 -18.20 46.74 -2.31
C LYS A 540 -18.22 45.24 -2.04
N GLN A 541 -19.27 44.78 -1.36
CA GLN A 541 -19.59 43.36 -1.19
C GLN A 541 -21.09 43.18 -1.38
N VAL A 542 -21.48 42.09 -2.04
CA VAL A 542 -22.88 41.68 -2.22
C VAL A 542 -23.02 40.19 -1.96
N THR A 543 -24.16 39.78 -1.42
CA THR A 543 -24.44 38.37 -1.09
C THR A 543 -24.84 37.59 -2.34
N VAL A 544 -24.34 36.37 -2.50
CA VAL A 544 -24.65 35.42 -3.59
C VAL A 544 -25.09 34.06 -3.02
N GLY A 545 -25.05 32.99 -3.81
CA GLY A 545 -25.39 31.63 -3.38
C GLY A 545 -24.41 31.04 -2.36
N ALA A 546 -24.68 29.83 -1.88
CA ALA A 546 -23.80 29.10 -0.97
C ALA A 546 -22.57 28.56 -1.72
N LEU A 547 -21.38 28.66 -1.11
CA LEU A 547 -20.09 28.30 -1.70
C LEU A 547 -19.91 28.83 -3.15
N PRO A 548 -19.85 30.17 -3.35
CA PRO A 548 -19.44 30.72 -4.63
C PRO A 548 -18.03 30.23 -4.93
N ASP A 549 -17.88 29.42 -5.96
CA ASP A 549 -16.62 28.79 -6.29
C ASP A 549 -15.94 29.59 -7.41
N MET A 550 -16.41 29.45 -8.65
CA MET A 550 -15.89 30.19 -9.78
C MET A 550 -16.54 31.56 -10.00
N ILE A 551 -15.77 32.53 -10.50
CA ILE A 551 -16.24 33.87 -10.88
C ILE A 551 -15.67 34.37 -12.19
N THR A 552 -16.49 35.06 -13.00
CA THR A 552 -16.02 35.71 -14.23
C THR A 552 -16.83 36.94 -14.62
N PHE A 553 -16.23 37.82 -15.44
CA PHE A 553 -16.92 38.98 -16.01
C PHE A 553 -17.49 38.66 -17.39
N THR A 554 -18.63 39.25 -17.74
CA THR A 554 -19.08 39.24 -19.14
C THR A 554 -18.06 39.93 -20.06
N PRO A 555 -17.90 39.51 -21.33
CA PRO A 555 -17.01 40.16 -22.29
C PRO A 555 -17.19 41.67 -22.46
N ASP A 556 -18.41 42.19 -22.32
CA ASP A 556 -18.70 43.64 -22.33
C ASP A 556 -18.38 44.37 -21.00
N GLY A 557 -18.10 43.64 -19.92
CA GLY A 557 -17.82 44.18 -18.59
C GLY A 557 -19.01 44.76 -17.85
N THR A 558 -20.25 44.45 -18.26
CA THR A 558 -21.47 44.96 -17.62
C THR A 558 -22.00 44.08 -16.50
N LYS A 559 -21.55 42.82 -16.41
CA LYS A 559 -21.99 41.87 -15.38
C LYS A 559 -20.83 41.03 -14.85
N VAL A 560 -21.01 40.53 -13.63
CA VAL A 560 -20.22 39.46 -13.02
C VAL A 560 -21.13 38.25 -12.81
N VAL A 561 -20.63 37.06 -13.11
CA VAL A 561 -21.35 35.80 -12.92
C VAL A 561 -20.52 34.89 -12.04
N THR A 562 -21.15 34.24 -11.07
CA THR A 562 -20.51 33.26 -10.20
C THR A 562 -21.34 31.98 -10.15
N ALA A 563 -20.64 30.86 -10.21
CA ALA A 563 -21.17 29.53 -9.96
C ALA A 563 -21.07 29.31 -8.46
N ASN A 564 -22.17 28.90 -7.85
CA ASN A 564 -22.20 28.62 -6.42
C ASN A 564 -22.58 27.16 -6.27
N GLU A 565 -21.62 26.34 -5.86
CA GLU A 565 -21.73 24.88 -5.84
C GLU A 565 -22.92 24.44 -5.00
N GLY A 566 -23.06 25.00 -3.80
CA GLY A 566 -24.02 24.49 -2.84
C GLY A 566 -23.61 23.15 -2.23
N GLU A 567 -22.31 22.87 -2.10
CA GLU A 567 -21.79 21.63 -1.52
C GLU A 567 -22.41 21.34 -0.12
N PRO A 568 -22.83 20.09 0.14
CA PRO A 568 -23.31 19.66 1.45
C PRO A 568 -22.21 19.67 2.51
N ASN A 569 -22.61 19.72 3.79
CA ASN A 569 -21.64 19.49 4.86
C ASN A 569 -21.17 18.02 4.90
N ASP A 570 -20.03 17.74 5.55
CA ASP A 570 -19.45 16.38 5.67
C ASP A 570 -20.47 15.27 6.00
N ALA A 571 -21.46 15.57 6.85
CA ALA A 571 -22.46 14.61 7.30
C ALA A 571 -23.70 14.50 6.38
N TYR A 572 -23.77 15.28 5.29
CA TYR A 572 -24.93 15.41 4.40
C TYR A 572 -26.25 15.73 5.14
N THR A 573 -26.15 16.49 6.24
CA THR A 573 -27.30 16.93 7.05
C THR A 573 -27.79 18.32 6.67
N VAL A 574 -26.92 19.12 6.06
CA VAL A 574 -27.24 20.40 5.43
C VAL A 574 -26.71 20.32 4.01
N ASP A 575 -27.61 20.39 3.04
CA ASP A 575 -27.37 20.21 1.61
C ASP A 575 -28.10 21.35 0.87
N PRO A 576 -27.44 22.52 0.72
CA PRO A 576 -28.04 23.66 0.03
C PRO A 576 -28.25 23.37 -1.46
N GLU A 577 -29.04 24.20 -2.14
CA GLU A 577 -29.18 24.09 -3.59
C GLU A 577 -28.01 24.80 -4.28
N GLY A 578 -27.43 24.17 -5.30
CA GLY A 578 -26.52 24.84 -6.21
C GLY A 578 -27.24 25.94 -6.99
N THR A 579 -26.54 27.04 -7.26
CA THR A 579 -27.13 28.23 -7.90
C THR A 579 -26.14 28.99 -8.77
N ILE A 580 -26.64 29.88 -9.63
CA ILE A 580 -25.81 30.78 -10.43
C ILE A 580 -26.22 32.22 -10.13
N SER A 581 -25.29 33.07 -9.69
CA SER A 581 -25.59 34.48 -9.39
C SER A 581 -25.05 35.41 -10.47
N ILE A 582 -25.91 36.32 -10.94
CA ILE A 582 -25.60 37.35 -11.94
C ILE A 582 -25.69 38.72 -11.25
N ILE A 583 -24.60 39.47 -11.29
CA ILE A 583 -24.47 40.80 -10.68
C ILE A 583 -24.38 41.84 -11.78
N ASP A 584 -25.37 42.72 -11.87
CA ASP A 584 -25.35 43.84 -12.81
C ASP A 584 -24.49 44.99 -12.28
N ILE A 585 -23.40 45.29 -12.98
CA ILE A 585 -22.44 46.35 -12.63
C ILE A 585 -22.44 47.49 -13.65
N SER A 586 -23.42 47.54 -14.56
CA SER A 586 -23.50 48.58 -15.61
C SER A 586 -23.61 50.00 -15.05
N GLY A 587 -24.17 50.16 -13.85
CA GLY A 587 -24.23 51.42 -13.10
C GLY A 587 -22.92 51.81 -12.38
N GLY A 588 -21.88 50.98 -12.46
CA GLY A 588 -20.61 51.12 -11.77
C GLY A 588 -20.63 50.60 -10.32
N ILE A 589 -19.47 50.16 -9.81
CA ILE A 589 -19.33 49.52 -8.49
C ILE A 589 -19.75 50.41 -7.32
N ALA A 590 -19.55 51.73 -7.42
CA ALA A 590 -19.95 52.67 -6.37
C ALA A 590 -21.47 52.65 -6.11
N ASN A 591 -22.26 52.46 -7.17
CA ASN A 591 -23.72 52.40 -7.11
C ASN A 591 -24.25 50.97 -6.90
N LEU A 592 -23.36 49.98 -6.82
CA LEU A 592 -23.76 48.59 -6.62
C LEU A 592 -24.48 48.42 -5.27
N ALA A 593 -25.53 47.61 -5.31
CA ALA A 593 -26.42 47.30 -4.20
C ALA A 593 -27.00 45.90 -4.41
N GLN A 594 -27.52 45.28 -3.34
CA GLN A 594 -28.03 43.91 -3.39
C GLN A 594 -29.14 43.69 -4.43
N THR A 595 -29.93 44.73 -4.75
CA THR A 595 -30.99 44.68 -5.77
C THR A 595 -30.48 44.43 -7.19
N HIS A 596 -29.16 44.55 -7.43
CA HIS A 596 -28.54 44.26 -8.71
C HIS A 596 -28.10 42.80 -8.86
N VAL A 597 -28.17 42.02 -7.78
CA VAL A 597 -27.88 40.57 -7.80
C VAL A 597 -29.15 39.81 -8.17
N THR A 598 -29.03 38.87 -9.10
CA THR A 598 -30.07 37.91 -9.46
C THR A 598 -29.48 36.51 -9.31
N THR A 599 -30.01 35.72 -8.37
CA THR A 599 -29.59 34.32 -8.16
C THR A 599 -30.59 33.38 -8.82
N LEU A 600 -30.09 32.50 -9.68
CA LEU A 600 -30.85 31.52 -10.44
C LEU A 600 -30.74 30.15 -9.75
N ASN A 601 -31.85 29.45 -9.62
CA ASN A 601 -31.92 28.10 -9.08
C ASN A 601 -32.37 27.08 -10.14
N PHE A 602 -32.23 25.80 -9.82
CA PHE A 602 -32.53 24.69 -10.74
C PHE A 602 -33.91 24.05 -10.52
N ASN A 603 -34.78 24.62 -9.67
CA ASN A 603 -36.03 23.95 -9.26
C ASN A 603 -36.95 23.55 -10.43
N ASN A 604 -36.91 24.31 -11.54
CA ASN A 604 -37.68 23.97 -12.75
C ASN A 604 -37.25 22.65 -13.42
N PHE A 605 -36.08 22.11 -13.06
CA PHE A 605 -35.53 20.86 -13.58
C PHE A 605 -35.73 19.67 -12.63
N ASP A 606 -36.18 19.88 -11.39
CA ASP A 606 -36.40 18.80 -10.41
C ASP A 606 -37.36 17.71 -10.90
N SER A 607 -38.34 18.09 -11.74
CA SER A 607 -39.29 17.15 -12.33
C SER A 607 -38.74 16.39 -13.56
N GLN A 608 -37.54 16.72 -14.03
CA GLN A 608 -36.96 16.23 -15.30
C GLN A 608 -35.86 15.18 -15.10
N VAL A 609 -35.65 14.68 -13.87
CA VAL A 609 -34.57 13.72 -13.53
C VAL A 609 -34.48 12.58 -14.54
N ALA A 610 -35.58 11.88 -14.82
CA ALA A 610 -35.58 10.73 -15.73
C ALA A 610 -35.16 11.09 -17.17
N THR A 611 -35.58 12.25 -17.67
CA THR A 611 -35.20 12.71 -19.02
C THR A 611 -33.74 13.13 -19.06
N LEU A 612 -33.25 13.79 -18.01
CA LEU A 612 -31.87 14.26 -17.93
C LEU A 612 -30.88 13.11 -17.73
N THR A 613 -31.17 12.15 -16.86
CA THR A 613 -30.30 10.98 -16.64
C THR A 613 -30.20 10.10 -17.89
N ALA A 614 -31.24 10.06 -18.72
CA ALA A 614 -31.18 9.40 -20.03
C ALA A 614 -30.18 10.05 -21.02
N THR A 615 -29.77 11.30 -20.79
CA THR A 615 -28.70 11.96 -21.57
C THR A 615 -27.29 11.69 -21.04
N GLY A 616 -27.17 10.95 -19.93
CA GLY A 616 -25.90 10.72 -19.23
C GLY A 616 -25.60 11.73 -18.13
N LEU A 617 -26.56 12.58 -17.73
CA LEU A 617 -26.47 13.34 -16.47
C LEU A 617 -26.47 12.36 -15.29
N ARG A 618 -25.67 12.67 -14.27
CA ARG A 618 -25.61 11.91 -13.01
C ARG A 618 -26.46 12.58 -11.95
N LYS A 619 -27.39 11.80 -11.39
CA LYS A 619 -28.05 12.07 -10.12
C LYS A 619 -27.43 11.11 -9.10
N VAL A 620 -26.57 11.62 -8.23
CA VAL A 620 -25.69 10.79 -7.39
C VAL A 620 -26.41 10.35 -6.12
N ARG A 621 -27.06 11.30 -5.44
CA ARG A 621 -27.82 11.02 -4.22
C ARG A 621 -29.27 10.65 -4.53
N THR A 622 -29.90 9.78 -3.75
CA THR A 622 -31.31 9.41 -3.95
C THR A 622 -32.28 10.17 -3.02
N ASN A 623 -31.77 10.75 -1.92
CA ASN A 623 -32.56 11.34 -0.84
C ASN A 623 -32.54 12.89 -0.83
N ASN A 624 -32.25 13.53 -1.96
CA ASN A 624 -32.28 14.98 -2.17
C ASN A 624 -32.92 15.31 -3.53
N THR A 625 -33.29 16.59 -3.74
CA THR A 625 -33.79 17.03 -5.04
C THR A 625 -32.66 17.04 -6.08
N LEU A 626 -33.00 17.22 -7.37
CA LEU A 626 -31.96 17.42 -8.37
C LEU A 626 -31.21 18.73 -8.09
N SER A 627 -31.93 19.79 -7.73
CA SER A 627 -31.35 21.11 -7.45
C SER A 627 -30.34 21.12 -6.29
N GLN A 628 -30.50 20.24 -5.29
CA GLN A 628 -29.52 20.04 -4.22
C GLN A 628 -28.32 19.21 -4.65
N ASP A 629 -28.46 18.39 -5.69
CA ASP A 629 -27.39 17.50 -6.14
C ASP A 629 -26.53 18.12 -7.24
N LEU A 630 -27.07 19.14 -7.93
CA LEU A 630 -26.40 19.91 -8.96
C LEU A 630 -25.45 20.91 -8.31
N GLU A 631 -24.16 20.73 -8.56
CA GLU A 631 -23.07 21.61 -8.09
C GLU A 631 -22.47 22.35 -9.30
N PRO A 632 -22.82 23.64 -9.53
CA PRO A 632 -22.20 24.44 -10.58
C PRO A 632 -20.77 24.80 -10.25
N GLU A 633 -19.86 24.52 -11.18
CA GLU A 633 -18.42 24.66 -10.98
C GLU A 633 -17.85 25.80 -11.82
N TYR A 634 -17.72 25.63 -13.14
CA TYR A 634 -16.98 26.53 -14.00
C TYR A 634 -17.86 27.24 -15.03
N ILE A 635 -17.62 28.53 -15.28
CA ILE A 635 -18.43 29.35 -16.21
C ILE A 635 -17.62 29.81 -17.42
N THR A 636 -18.19 29.65 -18.62
CA THR A 636 -17.71 30.34 -19.82
C THR A 636 -18.82 31.16 -20.48
N ILE A 637 -18.49 32.36 -20.95
CA ILE A 637 -19.46 33.32 -21.51
C ILE A 637 -19.12 33.61 -22.97
N ASN A 638 -20.13 33.59 -23.82
CA ASN A 638 -19.95 33.85 -25.24
C ASN A 638 -19.55 35.31 -25.52
N ALA A 639 -18.89 35.55 -26.66
CA ALA A 639 -18.30 36.86 -26.98
C ALA A 639 -19.30 38.04 -27.01
N ASP A 640 -20.59 37.79 -27.26
CA ASP A 640 -21.62 38.83 -27.29
C ASP A 640 -22.29 39.09 -25.92
N SER A 641 -21.81 38.43 -24.85
CA SER A 641 -22.24 38.60 -23.46
C SER A 641 -23.70 38.23 -23.18
N LYS A 642 -24.32 37.39 -24.02
CA LYS A 642 -25.73 37.01 -23.88
C LYS A 642 -25.96 35.61 -23.35
N LYS A 643 -25.01 34.69 -23.54
CA LYS A 643 -25.15 33.29 -23.13
C LYS A 643 -23.93 32.84 -22.34
N ALA A 644 -24.19 32.10 -21.26
CA ALA A 644 -23.17 31.37 -20.53
C ALA A 644 -23.43 29.87 -20.56
N TRP A 645 -22.36 29.09 -20.51
CA TRP A 645 -22.37 27.67 -20.23
C TRP A 645 -21.67 27.44 -18.90
N VAL A 646 -22.26 26.61 -18.05
CA VAL A 646 -21.77 26.32 -16.70
C VAL A 646 -21.63 24.81 -16.54
N THR A 647 -20.47 24.33 -16.13
CA THR A 647 -20.28 22.91 -15.80
C THR A 647 -21.03 22.58 -14.51
N LEU A 648 -21.64 21.40 -14.50
CA LEU A 648 -22.22 20.76 -13.32
C LEU A 648 -21.41 19.49 -13.13
N GLN A 649 -20.21 19.62 -12.56
CA GLN A 649 -19.09 18.69 -12.75
C GLN A 649 -19.47 17.28 -12.30
N GLU A 650 -19.79 17.11 -11.01
CA GLU A 650 -20.14 15.83 -10.37
C GLU A 650 -21.37 15.21 -11.05
N ASN A 651 -22.19 16.04 -11.70
CA ASN A 651 -23.39 15.64 -12.42
C ASN A 651 -23.16 15.32 -13.90
N ASN A 652 -21.93 15.44 -14.41
CA ASN A 652 -21.59 15.20 -15.81
C ASN A 652 -22.50 15.96 -16.80
N ALA A 653 -22.73 17.25 -16.54
CA ALA A 653 -23.68 18.04 -17.30
C ALA A 653 -23.25 19.49 -17.52
N ILE A 654 -23.94 20.17 -18.44
CA ILE A 654 -23.78 21.60 -18.73
C ILE A 654 -25.13 22.30 -18.57
N ALA A 655 -25.15 23.39 -17.81
CA ALA A 655 -26.28 24.33 -17.76
C ALA A 655 -26.09 25.46 -18.79
N GLU A 656 -27.19 25.86 -19.44
CA GLU A 656 -27.22 26.98 -20.40
C GLU A 656 -27.96 28.18 -19.79
N VAL A 657 -27.29 29.33 -19.66
CA VAL A 657 -27.87 30.53 -19.06
C VAL A 657 -28.02 31.64 -20.09
N ASP A 658 -29.22 32.20 -20.20
CA ASP A 658 -29.45 33.46 -20.92
C ASP A 658 -29.22 34.63 -19.95
N LEU A 659 -28.19 35.43 -20.24
CA LEU A 659 -27.75 36.57 -19.42
C LEU A 659 -28.57 37.84 -19.68
N THR A 660 -29.43 37.84 -20.71
CA THR A 660 -30.35 38.93 -21.03
C THR A 660 -31.64 38.78 -20.23
N THR A 661 -32.25 37.59 -20.28
CA THR A 661 -33.47 37.29 -19.51
C THR A 661 -33.16 36.87 -18.08
N LYS A 662 -31.90 36.55 -17.77
CA LYS A 662 -31.42 36.05 -16.47
C LYS A 662 -32.17 34.77 -16.08
N THR A 663 -32.08 33.75 -16.94
CA THR A 663 -32.76 32.47 -16.75
C THR A 663 -31.87 31.30 -17.17
N ILE A 664 -31.92 30.19 -16.42
CA ILE A 664 -31.38 28.91 -16.89
C ILE A 664 -32.36 28.34 -17.91
N THR A 665 -31.89 28.17 -19.15
CA THR A 665 -32.70 27.79 -20.32
C THR A 665 -32.69 26.28 -20.59
N GLY A 666 -31.70 25.56 -20.05
CA GLY A 666 -31.62 24.11 -20.19
C GLY A 666 -30.45 23.52 -19.42
N ILE A 667 -30.54 22.20 -19.20
CA ILE A 667 -29.45 21.35 -18.72
C ILE A 667 -29.35 20.18 -19.71
N TRP A 668 -28.14 19.73 -20.00
CA TRP A 668 -27.93 18.53 -20.80
C TRP A 668 -26.72 17.74 -20.28
N GLY A 669 -26.87 16.42 -20.23
CA GLY A 669 -25.80 15.50 -19.83
C GLY A 669 -24.82 15.24 -20.97
N LEU A 670 -23.60 14.87 -20.60
CA LEU A 670 -22.49 14.71 -21.55
C LEU A 670 -22.33 13.27 -22.08
N GLY A 671 -23.20 12.33 -21.65
CA GLY A 671 -23.07 10.92 -21.99
C GLY A 671 -21.92 10.23 -21.26
N LYS A 672 -21.49 9.09 -21.79
CA LYS A 672 -20.35 8.30 -21.29
C LYS A 672 -19.44 7.92 -22.44
N LYS A 673 -18.12 7.91 -22.20
CA LYS A 673 -17.12 7.36 -23.10
C LYS A 673 -17.07 5.84 -22.95
N ASP A 674 -17.12 5.14 -24.09
CA ASP A 674 -16.99 3.69 -24.12
C ASP A 674 -15.52 3.28 -24.18
N MET A 675 -14.99 2.80 -23.05
CA MET A 675 -13.57 2.44 -22.94
C MET A 675 -13.25 1.06 -23.54
N SER A 676 -14.25 0.36 -24.10
CA SER A 676 -14.06 -0.90 -24.82
C SER A 676 -13.68 -0.70 -26.28
N LEU A 677 -13.82 0.52 -26.82
CA LEU A 677 -13.56 0.82 -28.22
C LEU A 677 -12.10 1.22 -28.47
N PRO A 678 -11.49 0.79 -29.60
CA PRO A 678 -10.13 1.19 -29.97
C PRO A 678 -9.92 2.71 -29.93
N GLY A 679 -8.79 3.14 -29.36
CA GLY A 679 -8.48 4.56 -29.16
C GLY A 679 -8.95 5.14 -27.84
N ASN A 680 -9.76 4.41 -27.07
CA ASN A 680 -10.18 4.77 -25.71
C ASN A 680 -9.49 3.92 -24.63
N GLY A 681 -8.38 3.25 -24.96
CA GLY A 681 -7.65 2.44 -23.99
C GLY A 681 -7.05 3.27 -22.85
N PHE A 682 -6.77 2.61 -21.73
CA PHE A 682 -6.18 3.24 -20.56
C PHE A 682 -5.39 2.23 -19.73
N ASP A 683 -4.38 2.69 -18.99
CA ASP A 683 -3.75 1.87 -17.98
C ASP A 683 -4.60 1.85 -16.71
N ALA A 684 -5.16 0.68 -16.39
CA ALA A 684 -6.18 0.51 -15.36
C ALA A 684 -5.65 0.00 -14.00
N SER A 685 -4.45 -0.57 -13.95
CA SER A 685 -3.93 -1.25 -12.76
C SER A 685 -2.63 -0.62 -12.29
N ASP A 686 -2.57 -0.21 -11.03
CA ASP A 686 -1.31 0.18 -10.37
C ASP A 686 -0.52 -1.02 -9.80
N ASN A 687 -0.96 -2.27 -10.06
CA ASN A 687 -0.49 -3.47 -9.36
C ASN A 687 0.04 -4.58 -10.29
N ASN A 688 0.51 -4.22 -11.48
CA ASN A 688 1.11 -5.17 -12.43
C ASN A 688 2.56 -4.79 -12.84
N GLY A 689 3.03 -3.59 -12.47
CA GLY A 689 4.38 -3.12 -12.75
C GLY A 689 4.67 -2.73 -14.21
N GLU A 690 3.67 -2.75 -15.09
CA GLU A 690 3.83 -2.57 -16.55
C GLU A 690 2.85 -1.52 -17.08
N VAL A 691 3.27 -0.61 -17.97
CA VAL A 691 2.34 0.33 -18.61
C VAL A 691 1.58 -0.36 -19.76
N LEU A 692 0.31 -0.67 -19.52
CA LEU A 692 -0.57 -1.46 -20.39
C LEU A 692 -1.86 -0.66 -20.66
N ILE A 693 -1.85 0.12 -21.74
CA ILE A 693 -2.99 0.95 -22.16
C ILE A 693 -3.90 0.08 -23.02
N ALA A 694 -4.87 -0.57 -22.38
CA ALA A 694 -5.76 -1.56 -22.99
C ALA A 694 -7.23 -1.13 -22.93
N ASN A 695 -8.07 -1.78 -23.73
CA ASN A 695 -9.51 -1.59 -23.70
C ASN A 695 -10.19 -2.49 -22.68
N TRP A 696 -11.24 -1.97 -22.05
CA TRP A 696 -11.98 -2.65 -20.98
C TRP A 696 -13.47 -2.37 -21.10
N PRO A 697 -14.35 -3.26 -20.60
CA PRO A 697 -15.80 -3.05 -20.61
C PRO A 697 -16.23 -2.05 -19.53
N VAL A 698 -15.68 -0.83 -19.60
CA VAL A 698 -15.89 0.29 -18.69
C VAL A 698 -16.56 1.42 -19.46
N LYS A 699 -17.52 2.09 -18.82
CA LYS A 699 -18.08 3.35 -19.31
C LYS A 699 -17.60 4.48 -18.39
N ALA A 700 -16.89 5.45 -18.95
CA ALA A 700 -16.37 6.58 -18.19
C ALA A 700 -17.23 7.82 -18.40
N TYR A 701 -17.68 8.45 -17.32
CA TYR A 701 -18.28 9.78 -17.39
C TYR A 701 -17.20 10.84 -17.66
N TYR A 702 -17.55 11.92 -18.36
CA TYR A 702 -16.62 12.99 -18.70
C TYR A 702 -16.30 13.86 -17.48
N ILE A 703 -17.34 14.30 -16.74
CA ILE A 703 -17.27 15.06 -15.49
C ILE A 703 -16.24 16.19 -15.60
N PRO A 704 -16.59 17.22 -16.38
CA PRO A 704 -15.63 18.28 -16.65
C PRO A 704 -15.62 19.33 -15.55
N ASP A 705 -14.42 19.68 -15.13
CA ASP A 705 -14.12 20.86 -14.33
C ASP A 705 -14.14 22.10 -15.26
N ALA A 706 -13.00 22.46 -15.84
CA ALA A 706 -12.92 23.70 -16.60
C ALA A 706 -13.58 23.60 -17.98
N VAL A 707 -14.22 24.70 -18.38
CA VAL A 707 -14.84 24.87 -19.70
C VAL A 707 -14.45 26.20 -20.34
N GLN A 708 -14.18 26.17 -21.64
CA GLN A 708 -14.01 27.38 -22.47
C GLN A 708 -14.87 27.31 -23.72
N ASN A 709 -15.30 28.46 -24.24
CA ASN A 709 -16.05 28.53 -25.49
C ASN A 709 -15.32 29.30 -26.59
N TYR A 710 -15.58 28.91 -27.83
CA TYR A 710 -15.17 29.65 -29.01
C TYR A 710 -16.17 29.43 -30.15
N LYS A 711 -16.00 30.18 -31.23
CA LYS A 711 -16.94 30.18 -32.36
C LYS A 711 -16.21 29.88 -33.66
N VAL A 712 -16.75 28.95 -34.45
CA VAL A 712 -16.31 28.70 -35.83
C VAL A 712 -17.48 29.01 -36.76
N GLY A 713 -17.31 30.04 -37.60
CA GLY A 713 -18.40 30.58 -38.40
C GLY A 713 -19.56 31.07 -37.50
N ASN A 714 -20.71 30.40 -37.59
CA ASN A 714 -21.90 30.71 -36.79
C ASN A 714 -22.15 29.77 -35.61
N THR A 715 -21.34 28.72 -35.46
CA THR A 715 -21.57 27.65 -34.50
C THR A 715 -20.71 27.86 -33.26
N ASN A 716 -21.34 27.73 -32.08
CA ASN A 716 -20.65 27.80 -30.81
C ASN A 716 -20.11 26.42 -30.42
N TYR A 717 -18.89 26.39 -29.91
CA TYR A 717 -18.26 25.19 -29.40
C TYR A 717 -17.80 25.43 -27.97
N ILE A 718 -17.87 24.39 -27.15
CA ILE A 718 -17.22 24.35 -25.84
C ILE A 718 -16.13 23.29 -25.82
N VAL A 719 -15.07 23.56 -25.07
CA VAL A 719 -13.93 22.69 -24.83
C VAL A 719 -13.89 22.40 -23.34
N THR A 720 -13.85 21.13 -22.96
CA THR A 720 -13.89 20.70 -21.56
C THR A 720 -12.67 19.86 -21.20
N ALA A 721 -12.12 20.07 -20.02
CA ALA A 721 -11.17 19.15 -19.40
C ALA A 721 -11.95 18.08 -18.63
N ASN A 722 -11.80 16.80 -19.00
CA ASN A 722 -12.64 15.72 -18.47
C ASN A 722 -11.98 15.09 -17.23
N GLU A 723 -11.96 15.83 -16.12
CA GLU A 723 -11.22 15.50 -14.90
C GLU A 723 -11.76 14.24 -14.22
N GLY A 724 -13.02 14.25 -13.79
CA GLY A 724 -13.64 13.13 -13.10
C GLY A 724 -13.85 13.25 -11.61
N ASP A 725 -14.03 14.43 -11.02
CA ASP A 725 -14.27 14.51 -9.58
C ASP A 725 -15.53 13.76 -9.08
N GLU A 726 -15.47 13.33 -7.82
CA GLU A 726 -16.38 12.35 -7.24
C GLU A 726 -16.97 12.84 -5.91
N LYS A 727 -18.25 12.56 -5.65
CA LYS A 727 -18.85 12.92 -4.35
C LYS A 727 -18.34 11.98 -3.23
N ASP A 728 -17.28 12.39 -2.55
CA ASP A 728 -16.59 11.62 -1.50
C ASP A 728 -16.37 12.45 -0.22
N LEU A 729 -17.43 12.62 0.58
CA LEU A 729 -17.34 13.24 1.91
C LEU A 729 -17.49 12.18 3.03
N PRO A 730 -17.09 12.47 4.28
CA PRO A 730 -17.16 11.48 5.37
C PRO A 730 -18.52 10.81 5.60
N GLY A 731 -19.63 11.51 5.33
CA GLY A 731 -21.00 11.02 5.46
C GLY A 731 -21.54 10.28 4.24
N TYR A 732 -20.88 10.36 3.09
CA TYR A 732 -21.25 9.64 1.86
C TYR A 732 -20.07 9.57 0.90
N SER A 733 -19.79 8.36 0.44
CA SER A 733 -18.78 8.09 -0.57
C SER A 733 -19.38 7.23 -1.66
N GLU A 734 -19.29 7.69 -2.90
CA GLU A 734 -19.57 6.85 -4.06
C GLU A 734 -18.36 6.03 -4.53
N ARG A 735 -17.17 6.31 -3.97
CA ARG A 735 -15.92 5.71 -4.39
C ARG A 735 -15.87 4.23 -4.00
N THR A 736 -15.70 3.36 -4.99
CA THR A 736 -15.40 1.94 -4.77
C THR A 736 -14.39 1.43 -5.79
N THR A 737 -14.18 0.11 -5.86
CA THR A 737 -13.32 -0.52 -6.86
C THR A 737 -14.01 -1.74 -7.46
N VAL A 738 -13.67 -2.09 -8.70
CA VAL A 738 -14.27 -3.26 -9.38
C VAL A 738 -14.10 -4.56 -8.57
N GLY A 739 -12.95 -4.73 -7.90
CA GLY A 739 -12.65 -5.90 -7.06
C GLY A 739 -13.29 -5.91 -5.67
N ALA A 740 -14.07 -4.89 -5.30
CA ALA A 740 -14.73 -4.86 -3.99
C ALA A 740 -15.77 -5.98 -3.87
N ASN A 741 -15.90 -6.55 -2.67
CA ASN A 741 -16.82 -7.66 -2.40
C ASN A 741 -18.29 -7.28 -2.59
N ASN A 742 -18.63 -6.01 -2.39
CA ASN A 742 -19.98 -5.45 -2.53
C ASN A 742 -20.24 -4.85 -3.93
N TYR A 743 -19.27 -4.85 -4.83
CA TYR A 743 -19.45 -4.43 -6.22
C TYR A 743 -19.66 -5.67 -7.09
N ILE A 744 -20.85 -6.27 -7.04
CA ILE A 744 -21.15 -7.54 -7.70
C ILE A 744 -21.47 -7.24 -9.17
N LEU A 745 -20.77 -7.88 -10.11
CA LEU A 745 -21.04 -7.71 -11.54
C LEU A 745 -22.10 -8.72 -11.95
N ASP A 746 -23.09 -8.29 -12.75
CA ASP A 746 -24.11 -9.19 -13.30
C ASP A 746 -23.42 -10.35 -14.07
N PRO A 747 -23.61 -11.61 -13.67
CA PRO A 747 -22.96 -12.76 -14.29
C PRO A 747 -23.41 -13.05 -15.73
N ALA A 748 -24.57 -12.56 -16.16
CA ALA A 748 -25.06 -12.66 -17.53
C ALA A 748 -24.33 -11.68 -18.47
N ILE A 749 -24.00 -10.48 -17.97
CA ILE A 749 -23.27 -9.45 -18.73
C ILE A 749 -21.76 -9.65 -18.62
N PHE A 750 -21.27 -9.99 -17.43
CA PHE A 750 -19.86 -10.18 -17.11
C PHE A 750 -19.55 -11.63 -16.68
N PRO A 751 -19.69 -12.63 -17.57
CA PRO A 751 -19.35 -14.02 -17.26
C PRO A 751 -17.85 -14.21 -16.93
N ASN A 752 -17.04 -13.20 -17.22
CA ASN A 752 -15.61 -13.08 -16.94
C ASN A 752 -15.31 -12.23 -15.68
N ALA A 753 -16.26 -12.02 -14.76
CA ALA A 753 -16.08 -11.16 -13.58
C ALA A 753 -14.79 -11.46 -12.78
N ASN A 754 -14.39 -12.72 -12.61
CA ASN A 754 -13.16 -13.08 -11.91
C ASN A 754 -11.89 -12.52 -12.59
N LEU A 755 -11.88 -12.49 -13.92
CA LEU A 755 -10.78 -11.90 -14.71
C LEU A 755 -10.75 -10.38 -14.50
N LEU A 756 -11.90 -9.72 -14.66
CA LEU A 756 -12.01 -8.27 -14.53
C LEU A 756 -11.59 -7.83 -13.13
N LYS A 757 -12.02 -8.57 -12.09
CA LYS A 757 -11.70 -8.30 -10.68
C LYS A 757 -10.26 -8.65 -10.28
N ALA A 758 -9.46 -9.25 -11.14
CA ALA A 758 -8.06 -9.52 -10.82
C ALA A 758 -7.29 -8.21 -10.60
N SER A 759 -6.45 -8.16 -9.56
CA SER A 759 -5.78 -6.91 -9.17
C SER A 759 -4.79 -6.39 -10.22
N HIS A 760 -4.25 -7.26 -11.07
CA HIS A 760 -3.40 -6.90 -12.21
C HIS A 760 -4.20 -6.40 -13.43
N ASN A 761 -5.53 -6.51 -13.38
CA ASN A 761 -6.52 -6.02 -14.35
C ASN A 761 -7.32 -4.86 -13.73
N LEU A 762 -8.66 -4.89 -13.73
CA LEU A 762 -9.50 -3.81 -13.18
C LEU A 762 -9.72 -3.90 -11.66
N GLY A 763 -9.26 -4.96 -10.96
CA GLY A 763 -9.65 -5.21 -9.57
C GLY A 763 -9.44 -4.04 -8.60
N ARG A 764 -8.42 -3.20 -8.83
CA ARG A 764 -8.14 -2.00 -8.02
C ARG A 764 -8.62 -0.70 -8.65
N PHE A 765 -9.11 -0.73 -9.88
CA PHE A 765 -9.60 0.40 -10.64
C PHE A 765 -10.82 1.01 -9.94
N ARG A 766 -10.79 2.32 -9.73
CA ARG A 766 -11.82 3.10 -9.06
C ARG A 766 -13.04 3.26 -9.96
N VAL A 767 -14.21 3.05 -9.37
CA VAL A 767 -15.52 3.14 -10.02
C VAL A 767 -16.52 3.72 -9.04
N SER A 768 -17.66 4.15 -9.56
CA SER A 768 -18.78 4.67 -8.77
C SER A 768 -19.69 3.54 -8.31
N SER A 769 -20.09 3.54 -7.04
CA SER A 769 -21.21 2.71 -6.53
C SER A 769 -22.57 3.37 -6.69
N ALA A 770 -22.62 4.65 -7.10
CA ALA A 770 -23.86 5.40 -7.28
C ALA A 770 -24.51 5.16 -8.65
N THR A 771 -23.76 4.59 -9.61
CA THR A 771 -24.19 4.38 -10.99
C THR A 771 -23.77 3.00 -11.48
N GLY A 772 -24.51 2.44 -12.45
CA GLY A 772 -24.17 1.16 -13.10
C GLY A 772 -25.11 0.00 -12.75
N ASN A 773 -25.95 0.14 -11.72
CA ASN A 773 -27.11 -0.70 -11.48
C ASN A 773 -28.35 -0.05 -12.14
N THR A 774 -28.97 -0.77 -13.06
CA THR A 774 -29.97 -0.26 -14.02
C THR A 774 -31.33 -0.93 -13.90
N ASP A 775 -31.42 -2.08 -13.23
CA ASP A 775 -32.68 -2.79 -13.02
C ASP A 775 -33.15 -2.84 -11.56
N GLY A 776 -32.34 -2.31 -10.63
CA GLY A 776 -32.68 -2.11 -9.22
C GLY A 776 -32.42 -3.33 -8.32
N ASP A 777 -31.67 -4.34 -8.77
CA ASP A 777 -31.20 -5.44 -7.92
C ASP A 777 -29.91 -5.09 -7.15
N THR A 778 -29.05 -6.05 -6.81
CA THR A 778 -27.75 -5.78 -6.13
C THR A 778 -26.54 -5.83 -7.06
N ASP A 779 -26.74 -6.30 -8.28
CA ASP A 779 -25.69 -6.51 -9.26
C ASP A 779 -25.52 -5.24 -10.11
N PHE A 780 -24.41 -5.16 -10.82
CA PHE A 780 -24.07 -4.02 -11.68
C PHE A 780 -24.01 -4.51 -13.12
N GLU A 781 -24.84 -3.91 -13.98
CA GLU A 781 -24.91 -4.17 -15.41
C GLU A 781 -23.87 -3.35 -16.19
N GLU A 782 -23.30 -2.33 -15.56
CA GLU A 782 -22.29 -1.47 -16.15
C GLU A 782 -21.17 -1.14 -15.14
N ILE A 783 -19.92 -1.23 -15.59
CA ILE A 783 -18.76 -0.73 -14.83
C ILE A 783 -18.60 0.76 -15.12
N ALA A 784 -19.13 1.60 -14.24
CA ALA A 784 -19.14 3.06 -14.39
C ALA A 784 -17.96 3.73 -13.68
N ALA A 785 -17.10 4.41 -14.44
CA ALA A 785 -15.95 5.16 -13.93
C ALA A 785 -16.14 6.67 -14.09
N LEU A 786 -15.37 7.44 -13.32
CA LEU A 786 -15.36 8.91 -13.33
C LEU A 786 -14.05 9.40 -13.93
N GLY A 787 -14.12 10.41 -14.80
CA GLY A 787 -12.98 10.95 -15.53
C GLY A 787 -12.68 10.17 -16.80
N ALA A 788 -12.75 10.85 -17.94
CA ALA A 788 -12.53 10.24 -19.25
C ALA A 788 -11.08 10.29 -19.73
N ARG A 789 -10.15 10.79 -18.89
CA ARG A 789 -8.69 10.87 -19.12
C ARG A 789 -8.29 11.66 -20.38
N SER A 790 -9.14 12.61 -20.77
CA SER A 790 -9.13 13.25 -22.09
C SER A 790 -9.67 14.67 -22.00
N PHE A 791 -9.62 15.41 -23.10
CA PHE A 791 -10.43 16.61 -23.29
C PHE A 791 -11.44 16.37 -24.41
N SER A 792 -12.56 17.08 -24.34
CA SER A 792 -13.64 16.99 -25.32
C SER A 792 -13.95 18.34 -25.96
N ILE A 793 -14.45 18.30 -27.20
CA ILE A 793 -15.08 19.44 -27.85
C ILE A 793 -16.53 19.08 -28.15
N PHE A 794 -17.46 19.95 -27.77
CA PHE A 794 -18.88 19.82 -28.06
C PHE A 794 -19.36 20.97 -28.94
N ASN A 795 -20.23 20.67 -29.89
CA ASN A 795 -21.07 21.68 -30.51
C ASN A 795 -22.11 22.12 -29.50
N ALA A 796 -21.99 23.35 -29.00
CA ALA A 796 -22.82 23.86 -27.92
C ALA A 796 -24.25 24.20 -28.37
N ASP A 797 -24.50 24.31 -29.67
CA ASP A 797 -25.84 24.56 -30.22
C ASP A 797 -26.63 23.27 -30.41
N THR A 798 -25.96 22.16 -30.80
CA THR A 798 -26.59 20.85 -31.00
C THR A 798 -26.41 19.88 -29.82
N ARG A 799 -25.53 20.22 -28.87
CA ARG A 799 -25.17 19.43 -27.68
C ARG A 799 -24.49 18.10 -28.00
N GLN A 800 -23.90 17.99 -29.20
CA GLN A 800 -23.21 16.78 -29.65
C GLN A 800 -21.70 16.92 -29.43
N GLN A 801 -21.06 15.85 -28.94
CA GLN A 801 -19.61 15.74 -28.93
C GLN A 801 -19.11 15.65 -30.38
N VAL A 802 -18.12 16.47 -30.71
CA VAL A 802 -17.50 16.48 -32.05
C VAL A 802 -16.08 15.93 -32.04
N TYR A 803 -15.43 15.91 -30.87
CA TYR A 803 -14.11 15.33 -30.67
C TYR A 803 -13.89 14.93 -29.21
N ASP A 804 -13.12 13.86 -29.01
CA ASP A 804 -12.52 13.43 -27.75
C ASP A 804 -11.06 13.04 -28.03
N SER A 805 -10.13 13.39 -27.13
CA SER A 805 -8.72 13.07 -27.34
C SER A 805 -8.36 11.59 -27.13
N GLY A 806 -9.31 10.73 -26.75
CA GLY A 806 -9.09 9.30 -26.60
C GLY A 806 -8.04 8.99 -25.54
N ASP A 807 -7.10 8.13 -25.91
CA ASP A 807 -5.96 7.67 -25.13
C ASP A 807 -4.68 8.51 -25.35
N GLN A 808 -4.76 9.61 -26.12
CA GLN A 808 -3.58 10.32 -26.62
C GLN A 808 -2.66 10.83 -25.49
N PHE A 809 -3.24 11.32 -24.39
CA PHE A 809 -2.46 11.84 -23.25
C PHE A 809 -1.58 10.74 -22.65
N GLU A 810 -2.18 9.61 -22.29
CA GLU A 810 -1.46 8.48 -21.72
C GLU A 810 -0.44 7.89 -22.68
N ARG A 811 -0.78 7.73 -23.97
CA ARG A 811 0.17 7.21 -24.96
C ARG A 811 1.39 8.12 -25.11
N TYR A 812 1.18 9.44 -25.18
CA TYR A 812 2.26 10.40 -25.28
C TYR A 812 3.16 10.41 -24.03
N ILE A 813 2.55 10.47 -22.84
CA ILE A 813 3.27 10.48 -21.56
C ILE A 813 4.03 9.16 -21.36
N ALA A 814 3.42 8.01 -21.67
CA ALA A 814 4.08 6.71 -21.56
C ALA A 814 5.34 6.62 -22.43
N ALA A 815 5.31 7.18 -23.63
CA ALA A 815 6.44 7.14 -24.57
C ALA A 815 7.54 8.15 -24.23
N ASN A 816 7.16 9.38 -23.81
CA ASN A 816 8.10 10.51 -23.71
C ASN A 816 8.45 10.90 -22.27
N HIS A 817 7.57 10.57 -21.30
CA HIS A 817 7.69 10.95 -19.89
C HIS A 817 7.38 9.79 -18.92
N PRO A 818 7.97 8.59 -19.11
CA PRO A 818 7.58 7.38 -18.36
C PRO A 818 7.80 7.47 -16.85
N LEU A 819 8.69 8.35 -16.38
CA LEU A 819 8.96 8.53 -14.94
C LEU A 819 7.84 9.20 -14.16
N ILE A 820 6.88 9.81 -14.86
CA ILE A 820 5.70 10.46 -14.27
C ILE A 820 4.40 9.93 -14.88
N PHE A 821 4.45 8.79 -15.57
CA PHE A 821 3.26 8.20 -16.17
C PHE A 821 2.21 7.90 -15.11
N ASN A 822 1.04 8.54 -15.22
CA ASN A 822 -0.06 8.47 -14.26
C ASN A 822 0.41 8.61 -12.80
N ALA A 823 1.37 9.52 -12.56
CA ALA A 823 1.83 9.86 -11.23
C ALA A 823 0.84 10.80 -10.53
N ASP A 824 0.86 10.79 -9.20
CA ASP A 824 0.05 11.70 -8.37
C ASP A 824 0.70 13.09 -8.30
N ASN A 825 -0.08 14.15 -8.05
CA ASN A 825 0.49 15.50 -7.88
C ASN A 825 1.37 15.59 -6.61
N GLU A 826 1.20 14.66 -5.65
CA GLU A 826 1.99 14.58 -4.41
C GLU A 826 3.26 13.70 -4.51
N SER A 827 3.48 12.96 -5.60
CA SER A 827 4.65 12.08 -5.72
C SER A 827 5.01 11.70 -7.16
N ASN A 828 6.28 11.42 -7.46
CA ASN A 828 6.69 10.90 -8.77
C ASN A 828 6.50 9.36 -8.89
N THR A 829 5.61 8.77 -8.10
CA THR A 829 5.39 7.33 -8.13
C THR A 829 4.67 6.96 -9.43
N ILE A 830 5.38 6.27 -10.33
CA ILE A 830 4.82 5.81 -11.60
C ILE A 830 3.57 4.96 -11.31
N LYS A 831 2.51 5.20 -12.07
CA LYS A 831 1.23 4.48 -12.04
C LYS A 831 0.35 4.70 -10.81
N SER A 832 0.68 5.58 -9.86
CA SER A 832 -0.13 5.77 -8.65
C SER A 832 -1.58 6.19 -8.94
N ARG A 833 -1.85 6.87 -10.06
CA ARG A 833 -3.18 7.24 -10.56
C ARG A 833 -3.74 6.31 -11.64
N SER A 834 -3.03 5.24 -12.05
CA SER A 834 -3.53 4.33 -13.10
C SER A 834 -4.80 3.60 -12.67
N ARG A 835 -4.90 3.24 -11.39
CA ARG A 835 -6.16 2.73 -10.81
C ARG A 835 -7.25 3.79 -10.60
N ALA A 836 -7.01 5.06 -10.90
CA ALA A 836 -7.89 6.20 -10.63
C ALA A 836 -8.30 6.90 -11.93
N LYS A 837 -8.11 8.21 -12.07
CA LYS A 837 -8.51 8.99 -13.25
C LYS A 837 -7.32 9.33 -14.18
N GLY A 838 -6.17 8.67 -13.98
CA GLY A 838 -5.03 8.72 -14.91
C GLY A 838 -4.28 10.07 -14.88
N PRO A 839 -4.10 10.75 -16.03
CA PRO A 839 -3.41 12.04 -16.07
C PRO A 839 -4.15 13.21 -15.41
N GLU A 840 -5.49 13.14 -15.36
CA GLU A 840 -6.40 14.13 -14.74
C GLU A 840 -6.31 15.53 -15.38
N PRO A 841 -6.99 15.75 -16.52
CA PRO A 841 -7.10 17.07 -17.14
C PRO A 841 -8.01 17.98 -16.32
N GLU A 842 -7.59 19.21 -16.05
CA GLU A 842 -8.19 20.09 -15.04
C GLU A 842 -8.63 21.44 -15.63
N GLY A 843 -7.66 22.30 -15.92
CA GLY A 843 -7.86 23.64 -16.47
C GLY A 843 -7.83 23.68 -17.99
N VAL A 844 -8.61 24.60 -18.57
CA VAL A 844 -8.61 24.91 -20.01
C VAL A 844 -8.49 26.41 -20.25
N ALA A 845 -7.52 26.80 -21.08
CA ALA A 845 -7.43 28.13 -21.67
C ALA A 845 -7.42 28.06 -23.20
N LEU A 846 -8.01 29.05 -23.86
CA LEU A 846 -7.97 29.19 -25.31
C LEU A 846 -7.17 30.42 -25.74
N GLY A 847 -6.45 30.31 -26.86
CA GLY A 847 -5.71 31.41 -27.45
C GLY A 847 -5.77 31.42 -28.97
N THR A 848 -6.03 32.59 -29.57
CA THR A 848 -5.88 32.76 -31.02
C THR A 848 -4.47 33.24 -31.34
N ILE A 849 -3.72 32.43 -32.08
CA ILE A 849 -2.33 32.69 -32.46
C ILE A 849 -2.22 32.55 -33.98
N ASN A 850 -1.82 33.62 -34.67
CA ASN A 850 -1.73 33.67 -36.14
C ASN A 850 -3.01 33.21 -36.86
N GLY A 851 -4.18 33.59 -36.31
CA GLY A 851 -5.48 33.24 -36.88
C GLY A 851 -5.95 31.81 -36.62
N GLN A 852 -5.18 31.01 -35.87
CA GLN A 852 -5.56 29.66 -35.44
C GLN A 852 -5.90 29.64 -33.95
N THR A 853 -6.87 28.83 -33.55
CA THR A 853 -7.29 28.66 -32.16
C THR A 853 -6.57 27.48 -31.54
N TYR A 854 -5.94 27.70 -30.40
CA TYR A 854 -5.26 26.67 -29.60
C TYR A 854 -5.97 26.50 -28.26
N ALA A 855 -6.06 25.25 -27.81
CA ALA A 855 -6.41 24.89 -26.44
C ALA A 855 -5.15 24.50 -25.67
N PHE A 856 -5.06 25.01 -24.44
CA PHE A 856 -4.06 24.65 -23.44
C PHE A 856 -4.80 23.95 -22.31
N ILE A 857 -4.51 22.66 -22.09
CA ILE A 857 -5.20 21.81 -21.13
C ILE A 857 -4.19 21.37 -20.05
N THR A 858 -4.37 21.79 -18.81
CA THR A 858 -3.50 21.37 -17.69
C THR A 858 -3.81 19.95 -17.27
N LEU A 859 -2.80 19.25 -16.73
CA LEU A 859 -2.93 17.94 -16.13
C LEU A 859 -2.56 18.05 -14.65
N GLU A 860 -3.54 18.03 -13.76
CA GLU A 860 -3.37 18.34 -12.34
C GLU A 860 -2.48 17.28 -11.66
N ARG A 861 -2.74 15.99 -11.87
CA ARG A 861 -1.93 14.91 -11.25
C ARG A 861 -0.59 14.70 -11.92
N THR A 862 -0.60 14.29 -13.19
CA THR A 862 0.66 13.99 -13.90
C THR A 862 1.54 15.23 -14.03
N GLY A 863 0.92 16.42 -14.09
CA GLY A 863 1.60 17.69 -14.26
C GLY A 863 1.73 18.10 -15.72
N GLY A 864 1.92 19.41 -15.91
CA GLY A 864 2.13 20.03 -17.22
C GLY A 864 0.86 20.45 -17.95
N VAL A 865 1.04 20.79 -19.22
CA VAL A 865 0.00 21.32 -20.10
C VAL A 865 0.12 20.67 -21.48
N MET A 866 -0.99 20.12 -21.96
CA MET A 866 -1.18 19.63 -23.32
C MET A 866 -1.66 20.78 -24.21
N VAL A 867 -1.13 20.87 -25.43
CA VAL A 867 -1.47 21.93 -26.39
C VAL A 867 -2.03 21.32 -27.66
N TYR A 868 -3.22 21.78 -28.06
CA TYR A 868 -3.90 21.35 -29.28
C TYR A 868 -4.28 22.54 -30.13
N ASN A 869 -4.03 22.47 -31.44
CA ASN A 869 -4.69 23.35 -32.40
C ASN A 869 -6.10 22.81 -32.64
N ILE A 870 -7.10 23.60 -32.29
CA ILE A 870 -8.52 23.25 -32.38
C ILE A 870 -9.28 24.13 -33.39
N THR A 871 -8.55 24.75 -34.33
CA THR A 871 -9.16 25.61 -35.37
C THR A 871 -10.23 24.84 -36.15
N ASP A 872 -9.96 23.57 -36.44
CA ASP A 872 -10.97 22.60 -36.86
C ASP A 872 -11.43 21.79 -35.63
N PRO A 873 -12.65 22.03 -35.09
CA PRO A 873 -13.18 21.31 -33.93
C PRO A 873 -13.29 19.80 -34.12
N SER A 874 -13.39 19.34 -35.37
CA SER A 874 -13.54 17.92 -35.69
C SER A 874 -12.22 17.20 -35.90
N ASN A 875 -11.13 17.94 -36.16
CA ASN A 875 -9.79 17.40 -36.36
C ASN A 875 -8.71 18.17 -35.58
N PRO A 876 -8.78 18.26 -34.23
CA PRO A 876 -7.71 18.83 -33.43
C PRO A 876 -6.34 18.20 -33.69
N THR A 877 -5.30 19.02 -33.70
CA THR A 877 -3.92 18.58 -33.90
C THR A 877 -3.08 18.79 -32.64
N PHE A 878 -2.53 17.71 -32.09
CA PHE A 878 -1.60 17.78 -30.96
C PHE A 878 -0.35 18.59 -31.35
N THR A 879 0.01 19.56 -30.52
CA THR A 879 1.00 20.60 -30.86
C THR A 879 2.23 20.54 -29.98
N ASP A 880 2.05 20.49 -28.67
CA ASP A 880 3.14 20.44 -27.70
C ASP A 880 2.64 19.87 -26.36
N TYR A 881 3.56 19.37 -25.55
CA TYR A 881 3.35 19.13 -24.13
C TYR A 881 4.57 19.61 -23.36
N LYS A 882 4.33 20.35 -22.28
CA LYS A 882 5.38 20.83 -21.40
C LYS A 882 4.98 20.67 -19.94
N HIS A 883 5.97 20.36 -19.12
CA HIS A 883 5.85 20.35 -17.66
C HIS A 883 7.12 20.93 -17.06
N SER A 884 6.97 21.50 -15.87
CA SER A 884 8.07 22.06 -15.07
C SER A 884 8.30 21.27 -13.77
N ARG A 885 7.72 20.07 -13.70
CA ARG A 885 7.89 19.13 -12.60
C ARG A 885 9.30 18.52 -12.62
N SER A 886 9.91 18.41 -11.45
CA SER A 886 11.17 17.67 -11.30
C SER A 886 10.90 16.16 -11.34
N THR A 887 11.58 15.43 -12.23
CA THR A 887 11.44 13.97 -12.37
C THR A 887 12.51 13.17 -11.61
N SER A 888 13.63 13.80 -11.26
CA SER A 888 14.72 13.18 -10.49
C SER A 888 14.45 13.12 -8.98
N ALA A 889 13.58 14.00 -8.49
CA ALA A 889 13.10 14.08 -7.11
C ALA A 889 11.75 14.81 -7.12
N TYR A 890 10.90 14.56 -6.13
CA TYR A 890 9.66 15.31 -5.97
C TYR A 890 9.97 16.80 -5.75
N GLY A 891 9.36 17.67 -6.56
CA GLY A 891 9.59 19.12 -6.56
C GLY A 891 9.29 19.75 -7.92
N GLY A 892 9.63 21.03 -8.07
CA GLY A 892 9.17 21.84 -9.21
C GLY A 892 7.72 22.27 -9.02
N ASP A 893 7.01 22.50 -10.13
CA ASP A 893 5.61 22.93 -10.11
C ASP A 893 4.67 21.70 -10.14
N ASN A 894 3.72 21.61 -9.21
CA ASN A 894 2.86 20.44 -8.98
C ASN A 894 1.40 20.87 -8.71
N GLY A 895 0.43 20.07 -9.18
CA GLY A 895 -0.99 20.42 -9.15
C GLY A 895 -1.40 21.56 -10.10
N PRO A 896 -1.07 21.55 -11.40
CA PRO A 896 -1.62 22.50 -12.36
C PRO A 896 -3.15 22.56 -12.33
N GLU A 897 -3.70 23.71 -11.97
CA GLU A 897 -5.14 23.91 -11.81
C GLU A 897 -5.62 25.02 -12.74
N GLY A 898 -5.63 26.27 -12.29
CA GLY A 898 -5.95 27.43 -13.11
C GLY A 898 -4.92 27.73 -14.20
N ILE A 899 -5.40 28.12 -15.39
CA ILE A 899 -4.55 28.46 -16.54
C ILE A 899 -5.09 29.67 -17.30
N ILE A 900 -4.20 30.55 -17.75
CA ILE A 900 -4.53 31.66 -18.67
C ILE A 900 -3.56 31.74 -19.84
N TYR A 901 -4.08 32.23 -20.97
CA TYR A 901 -3.28 32.71 -22.09
C TYR A 901 -3.32 34.24 -22.16
N ILE A 902 -2.15 34.87 -22.21
CA ILE A 902 -1.97 36.31 -22.37
C ILE A 902 -1.46 36.57 -23.78
N ALA A 903 -2.30 37.19 -24.62
CA ALA A 903 -1.94 37.51 -25.99
C ALA A 903 -0.81 38.57 -26.10
N PRO A 904 0.02 38.54 -27.16
CA PRO A 904 1.14 39.47 -27.36
C PRO A 904 0.82 40.95 -27.13
N GLU A 905 -0.30 41.41 -27.68
CA GLU A 905 -0.79 42.79 -27.60
C GLU A 905 -1.21 43.23 -26.20
N ASN A 906 -1.38 42.26 -25.29
CA ASN A 906 -1.70 42.50 -23.89
C ASN A 906 -0.46 42.49 -23.00
N THR A 907 0.76 42.49 -23.55
CA THR A 907 2.01 42.46 -22.78
C THR A 907 2.93 43.64 -23.11
N THR A 908 3.85 43.98 -22.21
CA THR A 908 4.93 44.95 -22.49
C THR A 908 5.97 44.43 -23.49
N THR A 909 6.04 43.10 -23.66
CA THR A 909 7.08 42.42 -24.46
C THR A 909 6.67 42.13 -25.90
N ASN A 910 5.40 42.33 -26.25
CA ASN A 910 4.81 41.88 -27.52
C ASN A 910 4.96 40.37 -27.77
N LYS A 911 4.91 39.56 -26.71
CA LYS A 911 4.98 38.08 -26.78
C LYS A 911 3.81 37.46 -26.06
N GLY A 912 3.38 36.28 -26.52
CA GLY A 912 2.31 35.53 -25.88
C GLY A 912 2.84 34.71 -24.70
N TYR A 913 2.05 34.57 -23.64
CA TYR A 913 2.42 33.74 -22.48
C TYR A 913 1.27 32.83 -22.06
N VAL A 914 1.63 31.65 -21.55
CA VAL A 914 0.74 30.77 -20.80
C VAL A 914 1.21 30.78 -19.36
N ILE A 915 0.30 31.09 -18.44
CA ILE A 915 0.56 31.11 -17.00
C ILE A 915 -0.34 30.07 -16.35
N ILE A 916 0.25 29.22 -15.52
CA ILE A 916 -0.42 28.10 -14.86
C ILE A 916 -0.24 28.29 -13.36
N ALA A 917 -1.33 28.31 -12.62
CA ALA A 917 -1.36 28.23 -11.17
C ALA A 917 -1.22 26.75 -10.75
N ASN A 918 -0.29 26.48 -9.84
CA ASN A 918 0.04 25.13 -9.41
C ASN A 918 -0.27 25.02 -7.91
N GLU A 919 -1.42 24.43 -7.59
CA GLU A 919 -2.05 24.43 -6.27
C GLU A 919 -1.10 23.89 -5.20
N LEU A 920 -0.61 22.66 -5.41
CA LEU A 920 0.17 21.92 -4.43
C LEU A 920 1.55 22.54 -4.18
N SER A 921 2.16 23.14 -5.20
CA SER A 921 3.45 23.81 -5.02
C SER A 921 3.32 25.28 -4.62
N GLY A 922 2.13 25.89 -4.72
CA GLY A 922 1.92 27.31 -4.46
C GLY A 922 2.65 28.21 -5.44
N THR A 923 2.82 27.78 -6.69
CA THR A 923 3.65 28.48 -7.68
C THR A 923 2.90 28.80 -8.97
N LEU A 924 3.30 29.89 -9.61
CA LEU A 924 2.94 30.20 -10.99
C LEU A 924 4.05 29.71 -11.92
N SER A 925 3.76 28.72 -12.76
CA SER A 925 4.65 28.31 -13.85
C SER A 925 4.33 29.08 -15.13
N MET A 926 5.37 29.57 -15.80
CA MET A 926 5.23 30.55 -16.88
C MET A 926 5.95 30.07 -18.13
N TYR A 927 5.25 30.15 -19.26
CA TYR A 927 5.73 29.74 -20.57
C TYR A 927 5.57 30.87 -21.57
N GLU A 928 6.62 31.22 -22.30
CA GLU A 928 6.54 32.04 -23.50
C GLU A 928 6.05 31.16 -24.66
N VAL A 929 5.06 31.65 -25.40
CA VAL A 929 4.57 30.97 -26.61
C VAL A 929 5.43 31.35 -27.80
N ALA A 930 6.24 30.40 -28.26
CA ALA A 930 7.01 30.54 -29.49
C ALA A 930 6.22 29.95 -30.66
N VAL A 931 6.15 30.70 -31.76
CA VAL A 931 5.64 30.18 -33.02
C VAL A 931 6.80 29.51 -33.76
N ALA A 932 6.61 28.31 -34.28
CA ALA A 932 7.61 27.72 -35.16
C ALA A 932 7.90 28.69 -36.33
N PRO A 933 9.18 28.85 -36.74
CA PRO A 933 9.48 29.68 -37.89
C PRO A 933 8.66 29.17 -39.07
N THR A 934 7.81 30.04 -39.62
CA THR A 934 7.23 29.79 -40.94
C THR A 934 8.40 29.51 -41.88
N LEU A 935 8.33 28.42 -42.64
CA LEU A 935 9.27 28.12 -43.72
C LEU A 935 9.11 29.20 -44.80
N GLY A 936 9.58 30.41 -44.53
CA GLY A 936 9.91 31.40 -45.54
C GLY A 936 11.15 30.90 -46.27
N THR A 937 11.18 31.02 -47.58
CA THR A 937 12.31 30.66 -48.45
C THR A 937 13.50 31.61 -48.27
N GLY A 938 14.02 31.76 -47.05
CA GLY A 938 15.11 32.66 -46.73
C GLY A 938 15.78 32.27 -45.41
N GLU A 939 17.08 31.99 -45.53
CA GLU A 939 18.08 31.68 -44.49
C GLU A 939 17.58 31.36 -43.07
N VAL A 940 17.70 30.08 -42.72
CA VAL A 940 17.72 29.64 -41.33
C VAL A 940 18.97 30.22 -40.66
N THR A 941 18.83 31.32 -39.92
CA THR A 941 19.69 31.56 -38.77
C THR A 941 19.15 30.74 -37.62
N PRO A 942 19.79 29.63 -37.21
CA PRO A 942 19.38 28.92 -36.01
C PRO A 942 19.60 29.85 -34.82
N GLU A 943 18.52 30.41 -34.29
CA GLU A 943 18.56 31.09 -33.02
C GLU A 943 18.82 30.01 -31.96
N LYS A 944 20.06 29.96 -31.45
CA LYS A 944 20.45 29.01 -30.41
C LYS A 944 19.60 29.28 -29.17
N ALA A 945 18.88 28.27 -28.68
CA ALA A 945 18.08 28.36 -27.46
C ALA A 945 18.87 29.01 -26.33
N THR A 946 18.32 30.05 -25.69
CA THR A 946 19.01 30.75 -24.60
C THR A 946 19.24 29.81 -23.42
N PHE A 947 20.51 29.52 -23.10
CA PHE A 947 20.89 28.81 -21.88
C PHE A 947 20.74 29.74 -20.68
N ASN A 948 20.03 29.35 -19.62
CA ASN A 948 19.85 30.11 -18.38
C ASN A 948 20.15 29.25 -17.14
N VAL A 949 20.53 29.90 -16.04
CA VAL A 949 20.89 29.25 -14.76
C VAL A 949 20.14 29.94 -13.62
N PHE A 950 19.44 29.19 -12.77
CA PHE A 950 18.59 29.70 -11.67
C PHE A 950 18.55 28.76 -10.45
N PRO A 951 18.26 29.23 -9.23
CA PRO A 951 18.17 30.63 -8.84
C PRO A 951 19.55 31.28 -8.91
N ASN A 952 19.65 32.52 -9.37
CA ASN A 952 20.92 33.22 -9.44
C ASN A 952 20.72 34.68 -9.02
N PRO A 953 21.12 35.10 -7.80
CA PRO A 953 22.03 34.41 -6.87
C PRO A 953 21.45 33.17 -6.16
N VAL A 954 22.29 32.21 -5.81
CA VAL A 954 21.98 30.98 -5.06
C VAL A 954 22.66 30.99 -3.69
N ASN A 955 22.00 30.51 -2.63
CA ASN A 955 22.65 30.32 -1.33
C ASN A 955 23.62 29.13 -1.39
N LYS A 956 24.80 29.26 -0.76
CA LYS A 956 25.74 28.12 -0.65
C LYS A 956 25.06 26.89 -0.04
N GLY A 957 25.22 25.74 -0.69
CA GLY A 957 24.59 24.48 -0.28
C GLY A 957 23.32 24.16 -1.07
N ASN A 958 22.71 25.16 -1.71
CA ASN A 958 21.57 24.94 -2.61
C ASN A 958 22.04 24.58 -4.02
N THR A 959 21.12 24.06 -4.82
CA THR A 959 21.38 23.64 -6.20
C THR A 959 21.07 24.78 -7.17
N LEU A 960 21.97 25.02 -8.13
CA LEU A 960 21.66 25.77 -9.34
C LEU A 960 21.08 24.81 -10.38
N TYR A 961 20.10 25.26 -11.13
CA TYR A 961 19.40 24.54 -12.18
C TYR A 961 19.61 25.21 -13.53
N PHE A 962 19.62 24.42 -14.59
CA PHE A 962 19.64 24.86 -15.98
C PHE A 962 18.24 24.71 -16.57
N ASN A 963 17.87 25.59 -17.49
CA ASN A 963 16.60 25.47 -18.21
C ASN A 963 16.57 24.31 -19.24
N ARG A 964 17.71 23.67 -19.49
CA ARG A 964 17.85 22.47 -20.33
C ARG A 964 19.12 21.71 -19.98
N LYS A 965 19.16 20.41 -20.31
CA LYS A 965 20.38 19.59 -20.17
C LYS A 965 21.49 20.16 -21.03
N GLN A 966 22.67 20.35 -20.44
CA GLN A 966 23.80 20.94 -21.14
C GLN A 966 25.13 20.48 -20.54
N ASP A 967 26.13 20.28 -21.39
CA ASP A 967 27.51 20.13 -20.93
C ASP A 967 28.03 21.51 -20.47
N TYR A 968 28.61 21.57 -19.28
CA TYR A 968 29.16 22.81 -18.73
C TYR A 968 30.59 22.67 -18.21
N GLU A 969 31.27 23.80 -18.21
CA GLU A 969 32.53 24.08 -17.54
C GLU A 969 32.29 25.26 -16.59
N LEU A 970 32.62 25.09 -15.31
CA LEU A 970 32.46 26.10 -14.27
C LEU A 970 33.82 26.68 -13.90
N TYR A 971 33.94 28.01 -13.96
CA TYR A 971 35.16 28.76 -13.66
C TYR A 971 34.96 29.70 -12.49
N ASP A 972 35.99 29.90 -11.67
CA ASP A 972 36.05 31.05 -10.77
C ASP A 972 36.43 32.34 -11.53
N MET A 973 36.38 33.49 -10.85
CA MET A 973 36.72 34.79 -11.46
C MET A 973 38.20 34.94 -11.86
N SER A 974 39.10 34.05 -11.41
CA SER A 974 40.48 34.02 -11.90
C SER A 974 40.62 33.26 -13.22
N GLY A 975 39.53 32.66 -13.72
CA GLY A 975 39.52 31.82 -14.91
C GLY A 975 39.97 30.39 -14.64
N LYS A 976 40.10 29.98 -13.38
CA LYS A 976 40.42 28.60 -13.01
C LYS A 976 39.18 27.73 -13.15
N LEU A 977 39.28 26.63 -13.88
CA LEU A 977 38.24 25.61 -13.99
C LEU A 977 38.09 24.89 -12.63
N ILE A 978 36.89 24.88 -12.09
CA ILE A 978 36.57 24.28 -10.78
C ILE A 978 35.53 23.16 -10.85
N GLY A 979 34.83 23.01 -11.98
CA GLY A 979 33.89 21.92 -12.20
C GLY A 979 33.57 21.75 -13.68
N LYS A 980 33.18 20.55 -14.09
CA LYS A 980 32.60 20.30 -15.41
C LYS A 980 31.74 19.05 -15.36
N GLU A 981 30.69 19.03 -16.17
CA GLU A 981 29.79 17.89 -16.25
C GLU A 981 29.15 17.84 -17.64
N LYS A 982 28.76 16.63 -18.07
CA LYS A 982 28.06 16.43 -19.33
C LYS A 982 26.59 16.20 -19.08
N ASN A 983 25.74 16.70 -19.98
CA ASN A 983 24.31 16.50 -19.98
C ASN A 983 23.66 16.89 -18.63
N ALA A 984 24.20 17.90 -17.96
CA ALA A 984 23.80 18.28 -16.62
C ALA A 984 22.59 19.21 -16.66
N LEU A 985 21.73 19.08 -15.65
CA LEU A 985 20.65 20.04 -15.38
C LEU A 985 20.95 20.93 -14.19
N THR A 986 22.03 20.68 -13.46
CA THR A 986 22.29 21.35 -12.18
C THR A 986 23.77 21.56 -11.90
N ILE A 987 24.06 22.45 -10.95
CA ILE A 987 25.35 22.61 -10.29
C ILE A 987 25.12 22.58 -8.77
N ASN A 988 25.75 21.64 -8.08
CA ASN A 988 25.76 21.59 -6.62
C ASN A 988 26.74 22.63 -6.07
N THR A 989 26.24 23.58 -5.28
CA THR A 989 27.06 24.69 -4.75
C THR A 989 27.67 24.42 -3.36
N SER A 990 27.39 23.27 -2.74
CA SER A 990 27.87 22.96 -1.38
C SER A 990 29.40 22.98 -1.25
N THR A 991 30.10 22.63 -2.32
CA THR A 991 31.57 22.62 -2.39
C THR A 991 32.17 23.96 -2.83
N LEU A 992 31.33 24.91 -3.25
CA LEU A 992 31.78 26.23 -3.70
C LEU A 992 31.91 27.19 -2.51
N SER A 993 32.87 28.10 -2.60
CA SER A 993 32.93 29.27 -1.72
C SER A 993 31.87 30.29 -2.14
N THR A 994 31.46 31.17 -1.22
CA THR A 994 30.66 32.33 -1.60
C THR A 994 31.47 33.23 -2.55
N GLY A 995 30.86 33.69 -3.62
CA GLY A 995 31.55 34.40 -4.69
C GLY A 995 30.86 34.32 -6.05
N VAL A 996 31.51 34.90 -7.05
CA VAL A 996 31.04 34.92 -8.44
C VAL A 996 31.75 33.83 -9.22
N TYR A 997 31.02 33.14 -10.09
CA TYR A 997 31.56 32.11 -10.99
C TYR A 997 30.99 32.30 -12.40
N LEU A 998 31.62 31.65 -13.38
CA LEU A 998 31.21 31.65 -14.78
C LEU A 998 30.91 30.21 -15.22
N VAL A 999 29.70 29.96 -15.66
CA VAL A 999 29.29 28.71 -16.31
C VAL A 999 29.42 28.91 -17.81
N LYS A 1000 30.30 28.14 -18.45
CA LYS A 1000 30.47 28.09 -19.90
C LYS A 1000 29.92 26.77 -20.42
N THR A 1001 29.04 26.82 -21.41
CA THR A 1001 28.47 25.61 -22.01
C THR A 1001 29.30 25.12 -23.20
N SER A 1002 29.18 23.84 -23.56
CA SER A 1002 29.79 23.29 -24.79
C SER A 1002 29.32 24.00 -26.07
N GLU A 1003 28.13 24.61 -26.05
CA GLU A 1003 27.58 25.41 -27.15
C GLU A 1003 28.14 26.84 -27.22
N GLY A 1004 28.95 27.24 -26.24
CA GLY A 1004 29.63 28.53 -26.16
C GLY A 1004 28.90 29.61 -25.36
N HIS A 1005 27.78 29.29 -24.70
CA HIS A 1005 27.09 30.24 -23.83
C HIS A 1005 27.89 30.46 -22.55
N LEU A 1006 27.88 31.69 -22.03
CA LEU A 1006 28.62 32.06 -20.82
C LEU A 1006 27.69 32.80 -19.87
N LYS A 1007 27.49 32.26 -18.66
CA LYS A 1007 26.59 32.80 -17.65
C LYS A 1007 27.33 33.05 -16.34
N ARG A 1008 27.19 34.27 -15.82
CA ARG A 1008 27.67 34.64 -14.49
C ARG A 1008 26.72 34.12 -13.44
N ILE A 1009 27.21 33.34 -12.49
CA ILE A 1009 26.45 32.86 -11.32
C ILE A 1009 27.03 33.45 -10.03
N ILE A 1010 26.18 33.69 -9.04
CA ILE A 1010 26.56 34.25 -7.74
C ILE A 1010 26.15 33.27 -6.65
N VAL A 1011 27.12 32.72 -5.93
CA VAL A 1011 26.89 31.91 -4.72
C VAL A 1011 27.02 32.84 -3.52
N LYS A 1012 25.94 33.06 -2.78
CA LYS A 1012 25.89 33.94 -1.61
C LYS A 1012 25.88 33.17 -0.29
#